data_AF-A0A1B7T995-F1
#
_entry.id   AF-A0A1B7T995-F1
#
_cell.length_a   1.000
_cell.length_b   1.000
_cell.length_c   1.000
_cell.angle_alpha   90.00
_cell.angle_beta   90.00
_cell.angle_gamma   90.00
#
_symmetry.space_group_name_H-M   'P 1'
#
loop_
_entity.id
_entity.type
_entity.pdbx_description
1 polymer ?
#
loop_
_entity_poly.entity_id
_entity_poly.type
_entity_poly.pdbx_seq_one_letter_code
_entity_poly.pdbx_strand_id
1 'polypeptide(L)'
;MLKDLFQALQEVTAQQNDFVEELFLDKLVDLKLADKYDNNEEFQNDKLNEKFLDIKPENAMNWNFLDTVQELPNFENLNIATNNNVLKMPDYQQKTQLKYNRKGIDGTIVSFKEQVKFDELLLSDNDKVFSLKRKIDPNVNKITGSSENKPFLPGLNNSKKYSSSTNTESEDLSAKLHKDDLGLYDIPPSMKRGINPQFVNDSLEEDKSDENLASLLQLESTTDSKEDLENIRKDLLNRIDENNDNEVSESLGKLRGLLETKKDKDKKAIDALLPETISFGRVNKKLVNTNTNDVQIHWAHEVNINHHIPNFDELVPHPARSWPFELDTFQKEAILHLEQGDSVFVAAHTSAGKTVVAEYAIAMSKRNMTKTIYTSPIKALSNQKFRDFKTAFDDIEIGLITGDVQINKDADCLIMTTEILRSMLYKGADLLRDIEFVIFDEVHYINDQERGVVWEEVIIMLPPYVKFVLLSATVPNTFEFANWIGRTKQKNIYVISTPKRPVPLEINIWAKDTILPVINANREFIDYNFKKHIQLLQPKSIENKNDKKKTGEVKKKVISTRFQNFNGPSKNTWPSLLGELKKKNLLPAVIFVFSQKRCSEYADQLGSSNFINAKESSHVRMLIDRSINRLKKEDRELPQILAISNLLQKGIAVHHGGLLPIVKELVEILFAEGYIKVLFATETFAMGLNLPTRTVVFSEIRKHDGNQQRYLNPGEFTQMAGRAGRRGLDDCGTVIIMAYKDPLSSLSFKEVTLGKPTKLESQFRLTYNMIVNLLRIESLKMEDMIQFSFGEDKGQQQKLEIKAKEVGYEEILESDILKNLKVNCDSCTDETLDQFLNLLKEYETVHENSLKLYSSSKSVLVSIETGRAIIYRSVVNNKIVYNIGIIFKNTNNKGSIVVMKITEDLFVDFGIDANNSKFYIPYISELNMFTQKFKLSDQFMMKDITIMDVEYLTKSKNRSLLFMALSNDENKQENVNQIAKNILKTIEPIKFKGMIDIELTHLINQEQKLKQKIITLEKKLSKCENYRLHIFEKWQIDEALRETKSIVDNELKLLPDYENRLSVLKELGFVDETQNVELKGRVACEISVGFELIITEILFDNFMSDLSPEEIVALLSCFIFNGSDKVNSEQPLLTNNMLNGKTKIEETYETYLSLSSKYKIPMLIEEADFLMRNRFQLANVVYQWASGISFAEIMKISPQSEGTIVRVINRLNELCKQLKNASIIIGNSELHAKFSTAQELINRDIVFAASLYL
;
A
#
# COMPACT_ATOMS: atom_id res chain seq x y z
N MET A 1 19.75 75.73 5.11
CA MET A 1 18.39 75.34 5.56
C MET A 1 18.39 74.13 6.47
N LEU A 2 18.67 72.92 5.99
CA LEU A 2 18.59 71.70 6.84
C LEU A 2 19.53 71.74 8.05
N LYS A 3 20.79 72.19 7.85
CA LYS A 3 21.74 72.39 8.95
C LYS A 3 21.25 73.43 9.97
N ASP A 4 20.68 74.54 9.50
CA ASP A 4 20.21 75.63 10.36
C ASP A 4 18.99 75.21 11.19
N LEU A 5 18.07 74.45 10.60
CA LEU A 5 16.92 73.86 11.30
C LEU A 5 17.36 72.86 12.38
N PHE A 6 18.33 72.01 12.07
CA PHE A 6 18.91 71.09 13.05
C PHE A 6 19.64 71.82 14.18
N GLN A 7 20.31 72.93 13.87
CA GLN A 7 21.00 73.75 14.86
C GLN A 7 20.00 74.43 15.82
N ALA A 8 18.89 74.97 15.29
CA ALA A 8 17.80 75.50 16.10
C ALA A 8 17.14 74.44 17.00
N LEU A 9 17.05 73.19 16.52
CA LEU A 9 16.52 72.08 17.32
C LEU A 9 17.49 71.63 18.42
N GLN A 10 18.81 71.77 18.21
CA GLN A 10 19.84 71.49 19.22
C GLN A 10 19.89 72.54 20.35
N GLU A 11 19.38 73.75 20.12
CA GLU A 11 19.31 74.81 21.14
C GLU A 11 18.24 74.53 22.22
N VAL A 12 17.38 73.52 22.04
CA VAL A 12 16.39 73.10 23.02
C VAL A 12 17.07 72.31 24.15
N THR A 13 17.42 72.97 25.25
CA THR A 13 17.98 72.32 26.45
C THR A 13 16.91 71.84 27.42
N ALA A 14 17.19 70.74 28.14
CA ALA A 14 16.33 70.25 29.23
C ALA A 14 16.18 71.35 30.32
N GLN A 15 14.95 71.72 30.67
CA GLN A 15 14.70 72.69 31.74
C GLN A 15 15.19 72.10 33.07
N GLN A 16 16.34 72.55 33.56
CA GLN A 16 16.85 72.23 34.89
C GLN A 16 16.20 73.18 35.90
N ASN A 17 15.17 72.73 36.60
CA ASN A 17 14.77 73.24 37.92
C ASN A 17 14.16 72.09 38.74
N ASP A 18 14.91 71.67 39.76
CA ASP A 18 14.52 70.98 41.00
C ASP A 18 13.43 69.87 41.00
N PHE A 19 13.92 68.63 41.12
CA PHE A 19 13.35 67.54 41.93
C PHE A 19 11.86 67.16 41.76
N VAL A 20 11.35 67.08 40.53
CA VAL A 20 10.27 66.14 40.16
C VAL A 20 10.50 65.69 38.71
N GLU A 21 10.60 64.39 38.45
CA GLU A 21 10.49 63.85 37.07
C GLU A 21 9.09 64.22 36.54
N GLU A 22 8.98 65.23 35.68
CA GLU A 22 7.71 65.55 35.04
C GLU A 22 7.30 64.40 34.10
N LEU A 23 6.03 63.97 34.21
CA LEU A 23 5.39 63.01 33.30
C LEU A 23 5.56 63.45 31.84
N PHE A 24 5.74 62.49 30.93
CA PHE A 24 5.86 62.74 29.49
C PHE A 24 4.72 63.66 28.98
N LEU A 25 5.09 64.83 28.45
CA LEU A 25 4.17 65.79 27.84
C LEU A 25 4.30 65.73 26.32
N ASP A 26 3.26 65.25 25.65
CA ASP A 26 3.16 65.25 24.19
C ASP A 26 2.94 66.69 23.67
N LYS A 27 4.02 67.37 23.26
CA LYS A 27 3.97 68.75 22.76
C LYS A 27 3.58 68.77 21.27
N LEU A 28 2.41 69.33 20.97
CA LEU A 28 2.02 69.65 19.60
C LEU A 28 2.93 70.73 19.00
N VAL A 29 3.35 70.55 17.75
CA VAL A 29 4.27 71.46 17.05
C VAL A 29 3.49 72.65 16.47
N ASP A 30 3.87 73.89 16.83
CA ASP A 30 3.30 75.15 16.31
C ASP A 30 3.81 75.49 14.89
N LEU A 31 3.75 74.55 13.95
CA LEU A 31 4.11 74.78 12.55
C LEU A 31 2.89 75.32 11.78
N LYS A 32 2.92 76.61 11.40
CA LYS A 32 1.84 77.21 10.58
C LYS A 32 1.96 76.76 9.13
N LEU A 33 1.18 75.76 8.74
CA LEU A 33 1.28 75.10 7.43
C LEU A 33 0.48 75.74 6.27
N ALA A 34 -0.45 76.69 6.49
CA ALA A 34 -1.44 77.02 5.44
C ALA A 34 -1.61 78.51 5.04
N ASP A 35 -1.82 79.49 5.91
CA ASP A 35 -2.58 80.68 5.43
C ASP A 35 -1.82 81.87 4.80
N LYS A 36 -0.52 81.74 4.45
CA LYS A 36 0.24 82.85 3.83
C LYS A 36 0.69 82.63 2.38
N TYR A 37 0.59 81.42 1.83
CA TYR A 37 1.14 81.11 0.50
C TYR A 37 0.10 80.90 -0.59
N ASP A 38 -1.19 80.71 -0.26
CA ASP A 38 -2.24 80.52 -1.28
C ASP A 38 -2.65 81.80 -2.01
N ASN A 39 -2.27 82.98 -1.53
CA ASN A 39 -2.59 84.27 -2.16
C ASN A 39 -1.43 84.87 -2.98
N ASN A 40 -0.29 84.18 -3.10
CA ASN A 40 0.83 84.65 -3.93
C ASN A 40 0.73 84.01 -5.32
N GLU A 41 0.14 84.74 -6.27
CA GLU A 41 0.00 84.32 -7.67
C GLU A 41 1.36 83.96 -8.32
N GLU A 42 2.45 84.61 -7.92
CA GLU A 42 3.81 84.29 -8.40
C GLU A 42 4.25 82.87 -8.03
N PHE A 43 3.99 82.39 -6.80
CA PHE A 43 4.44 81.06 -6.38
C PHE A 43 3.59 79.94 -6.99
N GLN A 44 2.29 80.19 -7.19
CA GLN A 44 1.43 79.26 -7.93
C GLN A 44 1.79 79.23 -9.41
N ASN A 45 2.08 80.37 -10.03
CA ASN A 45 2.56 80.44 -11.41
C ASN A 45 3.92 79.77 -11.56
N ASP A 46 4.88 79.97 -10.66
CA ASP A 46 6.17 79.28 -10.70
C ASP A 46 6.01 77.76 -10.56
N LYS A 47 5.10 77.29 -9.70
CA LYS A 47 4.84 75.86 -9.52
C LYS A 47 4.08 75.25 -10.70
N LEU A 48 3.16 76.00 -11.32
CA LEU A 48 2.48 75.59 -12.55
C LEU A 48 3.44 75.61 -13.74
N ASN A 49 4.30 76.61 -13.82
CA ASN A 49 5.33 76.73 -14.84
C ASN A 49 6.34 75.60 -14.71
N GLU A 50 6.91 75.37 -13.52
CA GLU A 50 7.86 74.28 -13.28
C GLU A 50 7.26 72.89 -13.54
N LYS A 51 5.94 72.73 -13.35
CA LYS A 51 5.25 71.45 -13.53
C LYS A 51 4.73 71.20 -14.95
N PHE A 52 4.45 72.24 -15.73
CA PHE A 52 3.76 72.11 -17.02
C PHE A 52 4.39 72.86 -18.21
N LEU A 53 5.15 73.95 -17.98
CA LEU A 53 5.60 74.87 -19.06
C LEU A 53 7.12 75.02 -19.16
N ASP A 54 7.87 74.94 -18.07
CA ASP A 54 9.32 75.04 -18.08
C ASP A 54 9.92 73.72 -18.57
N ILE A 55 10.49 73.80 -19.76
CA ILE A 55 11.38 72.82 -20.37
C ILE A 55 12.68 72.79 -19.53
N LYS A 56 12.61 72.27 -18.30
CA LYS A 56 13.72 71.46 -17.80
C LYS A 56 13.57 70.16 -18.58
N PRO A 57 14.45 69.84 -19.55
CA PRO A 57 14.38 68.53 -20.18
C PRO A 57 14.38 67.50 -19.05
N GLU A 58 13.35 66.64 -18.99
CA GLU A 58 13.38 65.51 -18.06
C GLU A 58 14.69 64.78 -18.33
N ASN A 59 15.56 64.72 -17.33
CA ASN A 59 16.92 64.18 -17.50
C ASN A 59 16.91 62.69 -17.90
N ALA A 60 15.74 62.03 -17.82
CA ALA A 60 15.46 60.70 -18.30
C ALA A 60 14.24 60.74 -19.24
N MET A 61 14.31 60.06 -20.38
CA MET A 61 13.17 59.94 -21.31
C MET A 61 11.98 59.23 -20.66
N ASN A 62 10.78 59.78 -20.86
CA ASN A 62 9.52 59.14 -20.48
C ASN A 62 9.27 57.86 -21.32
N TRP A 63 8.57 56.87 -20.76
CA TRP A 63 8.27 55.59 -21.41
C TRP A 63 7.54 55.76 -22.76
N ASN A 64 6.65 56.76 -22.87
CA ASN A 64 5.98 57.07 -24.13
C ASN A 64 6.96 57.49 -25.26
N PHE A 65 8.06 58.17 -24.89
CA PHE A 65 9.12 58.54 -25.85
C PHE A 65 10.07 57.37 -26.10
N LEU A 66 10.36 56.56 -25.08
CA LEU A 66 11.16 55.35 -25.25
C LEU A 66 10.49 54.37 -26.21
N ASP A 67 9.18 54.19 -26.17
CA ASP A 67 8.44 53.35 -27.12
C ASP A 67 8.59 53.82 -28.57
N THR A 68 8.76 55.12 -28.80
CA THR A 68 9.03 55.67 -30.14
C THR A 68 10.50 55.61 -30.56
N VAL A 69 11.44 55.52 -29.61
CA VAL A 69 12.89 55.60 -29.87
C VAL A 69 13.54 54.22 -29.86
N GLN A 70 13.01 53.27 -29.07
CA GLN A 70 13.56 51.93 -28.96
C GLN A 70 13.16 51.10 -30.19
N GLU A 71 14.15 50.63 -30.94
CA GLU A 71 13.95 49.61 -31.95
C GLU A 71 14.37 48.25 -31.36
N LEU A 72 13.48 47.26 -31.40
CA LEU A 72 13.80 45.87 -31.06
C LEU A 72 14.77 45.32 -32.13
N PRO A 73 16.00 44.91 -31.77
CA PRO A 73 16.92 44.33 -32.73
C PRO A 73 16.29 43.08 -33.39
N ASN A 74 16.38 42.97 -34.71
CA ASN A 74 15.82 41.82 -35.41
C ASN A 74 16.72 40.59 -35.20
N PHE A 75 16.27 39.64 -34.38
CA PHE A 75 17.04 38.46 -33.95
C PHE A 75 17.08 37.32 -34.99
N GLU A 76 16.46 37.48 -36.16
CA GLU A 76 16.37 36.45 -37.22
C GLU A 76 17.73 36.01 -37.81
N ASN A 77 18.80 36.81 -37.62
CA ASN A 77 20.16 36.49 -38.07
C ASN A 77 21.07 35.90 -36.97
N LEU A 78 20.53 35.47 -35.82
CA LEU A 78 21.30 34.71 -34.83
C LEU A 78 21.58 33.30 -35.36
N ASN A 79 22.66 33.21 -36.13
CA ASN A 79 23.22 31.96 -36.60
C ASN A 79 23.48 31.06 -35.38
N ILE A 80 22.72 29.96 -35.23
CA ILE A 80 22.74 29.03 -34.07
C ILE A 80 24.18 28.57 -33.77
N ALA A 81 25.04 28.50 -34.80
CA ALA A 81 26.46 28.19 -34.70
C ALA A 81 27.29 29.13 -33.79
N THR A 82 26.85 30.37 -33.55
CA THR A 82 27.59 31.34 -32.71
C THR A 82 27.15 31.33 -31.23
N ASN A 83 25.96 30.82 -30.92
CA ASN A 83 25.42 30.72 -29.56
C ASN A 83 25.69 29.34 -28.93
N ASN A 84 26.97 28.94 -28.87
CA ASN A 84 27.44 27.71 -28.20
C ASN A 84 27.14 27.66 -26.69
N ASN A 85 26.57 28.71 -26.09
CA ASN A 85 26.25 28.76 -24.66
C ASN A 85 25.07 27.86 -24.24
N VAL A 86 24.24 27.38 -25.18
CA VAL A 86 23.10 26.50 -24.86
C VAL A 86 23.51 25.04 -24.74
N LEU A 87 24.46 24.58 -25.58
CA LEU A 87 24.97 23.21 -25.53
C LEU A 87 25.94 23.06 -24.35
N LYS A 88 25.56 22.29 -23.34
CA LYS A 88 26.45 21.94 -22.23
C LYS A 88 27.24 20.69 -22.56
N MET A 89 28.55 20.83 -22.71
CA MET A 89 29.45 19.67 -22.75
C MET A 89 29.48 18.99 -21.37
N PRO A 90 29.53 17.65 -21.30
CA PRO A 90 29.59 16.94 -20.03
C PRO A 90 30.90 17.20 -19.28
N ASP A 91 30.85 17.11 -17.95
CA ASP A 91 32.03 17.29 -17.10
C ASP A 91 33.08 16.18 -17.31
N TYR A 92 34.36 16.53 -17.10
CA TYR A 92 35.46 15.57 -17.16
C TYR A 92 35.30 14.45 -16.10
N GLN A 93 35.31 13.20 -16.54
CA GLN A 93 35.21 12.03 -15.65
C GLN A 93 36.57 11.66 -15.02
N GLN A 94 36.64 11.66 -13.69
CA GLN A 94 37.81 11.17 -12.94
C GLN A 94 37.84 9.63 -12.89
N LYS A 95 38.76 9.02 -13.63
CA LYS A 95 38.89 7.55 -13.72
C LYS A 95 39.68 6.91 -12.58
N THR A 96 40.49 7.68 -11.85
CA THR A 96 41.42 7.17 -10.85
C THR A 96 41.05 7.60 -9.43
N GLN A 97 41.43 6.78 -8.45
CA GLN A 97 41.31 7.06 -7.01
C GLN A 97 42.56 6.63 -6.26
N LEU A 98 42.87 7.31 -5.16
CA LEU A 98 43.98 6.94 -4.27
C LEU A 98 43.55 5.80 -3.34
N LYS A 99 44.25 4.66 -3.40
CA LYS A 99 44.11 3.55 -2.46
C LYS A 99 45.27 3.55 -1.47
N TYR A 100 44.94 3.63 -0.18
CA TYR A 100 45.91 3.60 0.91
C TYR A 100 46.19 2.15 1.35
N ASN A 101 47.44 1.73 1.24
CA ASN A 101 47.89 0.41 1.67
C ASN A 101 48.35 0.45 3.13
N ARG A 102 47.86 -0.50 3.92
CA ARG A 102 48.21 -0.69 5.33
C ARG A 102 49.14 -1.89 5.48
N LYS A 103 50.12 -1.81 6.39
CA LYS A 103 51.06 -2.89 6.68
C LYS A 103 51.24 -3.05 8.19
N GLY A 104 51.34 -4.28 8.67
CA GLY A 104 51.43 -4.62 10.10
C GLY A 104 50.09 -5.03 10.71
N ILE A 105 50.12 -5.51 11.96
CA ILE A 105 48.93 -5.96 12.71
C ILE A 105 48.04 -4.76 13.10
N ASP A 106 48.64 -3.64 13.48
CA ASP A 106 47.93 -2.40 13.85
C ASP A 106 47.36 -1.64 12.64
N GLY A 107 47.76 -2.01 11.41
CA GLY A 107 47.17 -1.48 10.19
C GLY A 107 47.47 0.01 9.90
N THR A 108 48.65 0.53 10.26
CA THR A 108 49.04 1.90 9.91
C THR A 108 49.17 2.09 8.39
N ILE A 109 48.79 3.26 7.88
CA ILE A 109 48.90 3.62 6.46
C ILE A 109 50.38 3.86 6.13
N VAL A 110 50.95 3.08 5.21
CA VAL A 110 52.38 3.17 4.86
C VAL A 110 52.60 3.75 3.46
N SER A 111 51.69 3.49 2.52
CA SER A 111 51.79 4.02 1.16
C SER A 111 50.43 4.24 0.53
N PHE A 112 50.38 5.06 -0.52
CA PHE A 112 49.22 5.24 -1.38
C PHE A 112 49.57 4.80 -2.80
N LYS A 113 48.58 4.25 -3.51
CA LYS A 113 48.70 3.88 -4.92
C LYS A 113 47.46 4.36 -5.66
N GLU A 114 47.65 4.97 -6.81
CA GLU A 114 46.54 5.32 -7.69
C GLU A 114 45.99 4.06 -8.37
N GLN A 115 44.67 3.86 -8.26
CA GLN A 115 43.95 2.74 -8.85
C GLN A 115 42.77 3.26 -9.65
N VAL A 116 42.51 2.66 -10.82
CA VAL A 116 41.35 2.99 -11.66
C VAL A 116 40.07 2.48 -10.98
N LYS A 117 39.03 3.31 -10.96
CA LYS A 117 37.69 3.03 -10.44
C LYS A 117 36.86 2.19 -11.41
N PHE A 118 37.28 0.95 -11.67
CA PHE A 118 36.58 0.08 -12.63
C PHE A 118 35.10 -0.15 -12.28
N ASP A 119 34.77 -0.35 -11.00
CA ASP A 119 33.39 -0.61 -10.57
C ASP A 119 32.45 0.59 -10.82
N GLU A 120 32.95 1.82 -10.75
CA GLU A 120 32.16 3.03 -11.09
C GLU A 120 32.13 3.30 -12.60
N LEU A 121 33.11 2.81 -13.37
CA LEU A 121 33.14 3.00 -14.83
C LEU A 121 32.24 2.01 -15.58
N LEU A 122 31.97 0.84 -15.01
CA LEU A 122 31.09 -0.17 -15.58
C LEU A 122 29.59 0.16 -15.41
N LEU A 123 29.25 0.95 -14.39
CA LEU A 123 27.87 1.39 -14.15
C LEU A 123 27.50 2.47 -15.17
N SER A 124 26.31 2.37 -15.77
CA SER A 124 25.76 3.46 -16.59
C SER A 124 25.56 4.72 -15.74
N ASP A 125 25.53 5.90 -16.35
CA ASP A 125 25.29 7.14 -15.59
C ASP A 125 23.94 7.11 -14.86
N ASN A 126 22.94 6.39 -15.39
CA ASN A 126 21.67 6.12 -14.72
C ASN A 126 21.85 5.22 -13.49
N ASP A 127 22.64 4.14 -13.59
CA ASP A 127 22.88 3.23 -12.46
C ASP A 127 23.70 3.86 -11.35
N LYS A 128 24.60 4.79 -11.70
CA LYS A 128 25.34 5.60 -10.71
C LYS A 128 24.40 6.42 -9.83
N VAL A 129 23.23 6.83 -10.32
CA VAL A 129 22.25 7.63 -9.54
C VAL A 129 21.60 6.80 -8.42
N PHE A 130 21.42 5.50 -8.63
CA PHE A 130 20.85 4.58 -7.62
C PHE A 130 21.90 4.07 -6.61
N SER A 131 23.19 4.24 -6.93
CA SER A 131 24.30 3.80 -6.10
C SER A 131 24.41 4.62 -4.81
N LEU A 132 24.73 3.92 -3.71
CA LEU A 132 25.03 4.56 -2.42
C LEU A 132 26.21 5.54 -2.51
N LYS A 133 27.13 5.31 -3.46
CA LYS A 133 28.33 6.12 -3.65
C LYS A 133 28.11 7.36 -4.52
N ARG A 134 26.88 7.65 -4.96
CA ARG A 134 26.60 8.84 -5.79
C ARG A 134 27.03 10.13 -5.07
N LYS A 135 27.42 11.17 -5.83
CA LYS A 135 27.78 12.46 -5.24
C LYS A 135 26.57 13.09 -4.53
N ILE A 136 26.83 13.81 -3.44
CA ILE A 136 25.80 14.55 -2.70
C ILE A 136 25.65 15.92 -3.36
N ASP A 137 24.42 16.31 -3.67
CA ASP A 137 24.11 17.65 -4.18
C ASP A 137 23.93 18.62 -3.01
N PRO A 138 24.75 19.69 -2.89
CA PRO A 138 24.60 20.67 -1.82
C PRO A 138 23.32 21.51 -1.92
N ASN A 139 22.69 21.61 -3.09
CA ASN A 139 21.50 22.42 -3.30
C ASN A 139 20.22 21.70 -2.85
N VAL A 140 20.24 20.37 -2.81
CA VAL A 140 19.09 19.57 -2.40
C VAL A 140 19.02 19.44 -0.89
N ASN A 141 17.83 19.59 -0.32
CA ASN A 141 17.60 19.37 1.09
C ASN A 141 17.84 17.89 1.43
N LYS A 142 18.89 17.62 2.24
CA LYS A 142 19.35 16.28 2.63
C LYS A 142 18.26 15.36 3.19
N ILE A 143 17.22 15.94 3.81
CA ILE A 143 16.17 15.18 4.51
C ILE A 143 14.95 14.95 3.64
N THR A 144 14.39 15.99 3.04
CA THR A 144 13.16 15.80 2.25
C THR A 144 13.46 15.16 0.90
N GLY A 145 14.71 15.20 0.45
CA GLY A 145 15.10 14.86 -0.91
C GLY A 145 14.47 15.82 -1.93
N SER A 146 14.63 15.48 -3.21
CA SER A 146 13.91 16.10 -4.33
C SER A 146 13.26 15.00 -5.15
N SER A 147 12.24 15.33 -5.92
CA SER A 147 11.67 14.39 -6.89
C SER A 147 12.56 14.13 -8.10
N GLU A 148 13.59 14.97 -8.30
CA GLU A 148 14.60 14.78 -9.33
C GLU A 148 15.61 13.70 -8.94
N ASN A 149 15.86 13.56 -7.63
CA ASN A 149 16.69 12.50 -7.10
C ASN A 149 15.98 11.15 -7.23
N LYS A 150 16.62 10.20 -7.91
CA LYS A 150 16.17 8.80 -7.90
C LYS A 150 16.43 8.16 -6.51
N PRO A 151 15.64 7.16 -6.10
CA PRO A 151 15.84 6.46 -4.83
C PRO A 151 17.18 5.70 -4.79
N PHE A 152 17.61 5.28 -3.61
CA PHE A 152 18.69 4.29 -3.49
C PHE A 152 18.18 2.89 -3.86
N LEU A 153 19.07 2.03 -4.37
CA LEU A 153 18.69 0.67 -4.76
C LEU A 153 18.09 -0.11 -3.57
N PRO A 154 16.88 -0.68 -3.70
CA PRO A 154 16.25 -1.46 -2.64
C PRO A 154 16.95 -2.81 -2.47
N GLY A 155 17.03 -3.31 -1.23
CA GLY A 155 17.67 -4.59 -0.91
C GLY A 155 16.80 -5.81 -1.22
N LEU A 156 16.57 -6.13 -2.50
CA LEU A 156 15.71 -7.24 -2.94
C LEU A 156 16.51 -8.40 -3.58
N ASN A 157 15.93 -9.61 -3.53
CA ASN A 157 16.48 -10.86 -4.07
C ASN A 157 16.98 -10.78 -5.52
N ASN A 158 16.31 -9.98 -6.38
CA ASN A 158 16.59 -9.88 -7.81
C ASN A 158 17.60 -8.79 -8.19
N SER A 159 18.23 -8.12 -7.22
CA SER A 159 19.29 -7.13 -7.48
C SER A 159 20.48 -7.70 -8.27
N LYS A 160 20.59 -9.03 -8.39
CA LYS A 160 21.53 -9.68 -9.30
C LYS A 160 21.29 -9.37 -10.79
N LYS A 161 20.05 -9.07 -11.23
CA LYS A 161 19.76 -8.63 -12.62
C LYS A 161 20.54 -7.37 -13.00
N TYR A 162 20.76 -6.46 -12.06
CA TYR A 162 21.56 -5.23 -12.28
C TYR A 162 23.08 -5.47 -12.27
N SER A 163 23.54 -6.60 -11.70
CA SER A 163 24.97 -6.97 -11.68
C SER A 163 25.37 -7.93 -12.80
N SER A 164 24.41 -8.65 -13.39
CA SER A 164 24.62 -9.58 -14.51
C SER A 164 24.33 -8.95 -15.87
N SER A 165 24.34 -7.62 -15.97
CA SER A 165 24.29 -6.86 -17.23
C SER A 165 25.67 -6.80 -17.89
N THR A 166 26.32 -7.96 -18.01
CA THR A 166 27.55 -8.08 -18.81
C THR A 166 27.17 -8.33 -20.27
N ASN A 167 27.32 -7.28 -21.08
CA ASN A 167 27.46 -7.24 -22.55
C ASN A 167 26.26 -7.65 -23.43
N THR A 168 25.34 -8.52 -23.01
CA THR A 168 24.26 -8.99 -23.91
C THR A 168 23.09 -8.01 -24.05
N GLU A 169 22.75 -7.24 -23.01
CA GLU A 169 21.60 -6.31 -23.06
C GLU A 169 21.84 -5.04 -23.88
N SER A 170 23.10 -4.57 -24.00
CA SER A 170 23.42 -3.41 -24.84
C SER A 170 23.23 -3.69 -26.34
N GLU A 171 23.51 -4.93 -26.77
CA GLU A 171 23.24 -5.37 -28.13
C GLU A 171 21.72 -5.43 -28.36
N ASP A 172 20.95 -6.00 -27.43
CA ASP A 172 19.48 -6.08 -27.49
C ASP A 172 18.77 -4.71 -27.48
N LEU A 173 19.24 -3.75 -26.67
CA LEU A 173 18.69 -2.38 -26.63
C LEU A 173 18.95 -1.64 -27.95
N SER A 174 20.18 -1.75 -28.47
CA SER A 174 20.57 -1.11 -29.73
C SER A 174 19.85 -1.70 -30.94
N ALA A 175 19.42 -2.98 -30.85
CA ALA A 175 18.68 -3.70 -31.89
C ALA A 175 17.18 -3.36 -31.91
N LYS A 176 16.62 -2.89 -30.78
CA LYS A 176 15.19 -2.51 -30.68
C LYS A 176 14.89 -1.10 -31.21
N LEU A 177 15.91 -0.26 -31.35
CA LEU A 177 15.78 1.11 -31.85
C LEU A 177 15.80 1.12 -33.38
N HIS A 178 14.98 1.97 -33.98
CA HIS A 178 14.90 2.12 -35.45
C HIS A 178 16.23 2.63 -36.00
N LYS A 179 16.62 2.10 -37.16
CA LYS A 179 17.84 2.46 -37.88
C LYS A 179 17.51 2.58 -39.36
N ASP A 180 18.16 3.54 -40.02
CA ASP A 180 18.14 3.66 -41.48
C ASP A 180 18.85 2.48 -42.16
N ASP A 181 18.73 2.38 -43.48
CA ASP A 181 19.43 1.37 -44.31
C ASP A 181 20.96 1.39 -44.12
N LEU A 182 21.51 2.53 -43.68
CA LEU A 182 22.93 2.73 -43.35
C LEU A 182 23.29 2.35 -41.90
N GLY A 183 22.32 1.92 -41.09
CA GLY A 183 22.51 1.56 -39.68
C GLY A 183 22.58 2.74 -38.70
N LEU A 184 22.26 3.96 -39.15
CA LEU A 184 22.22 5.18 -38.33
C LEU A 184 20.88 5.32 -37.61
N TYR A 185 20.89 5.89 -36.41
CA TYR A 185 19.68 6.22 -35.68
C TYR A 185 19.06 7.52 -36.22
N ASP A 186 17.91 7.39 -36.87
CA ASP A 186 17.13 8.47 -37.48
C ASP A 186 15.97 8.95 -36.58
N ILE A 187 15.40 8.02 -35.81
CA ILE A 187 14.27 8.27 -34.91
C ILE A 187 14.73 8.18 -33.45
N PRO A 188 14.51 9.23 -32.63
CA PRO A 188 14.81 9.17 -31.22
C PRO A 188 13.88 8.18 -30.49
N PRO A 189 14.34 7.55 -29.39
CA PRO A 189 13.57 6.56 -28.65
C PRO A 189 12.20 7.11 -28.21
N SER A 190 11.18 6.25 -28.26
CA SER A 190 9.77 6.53 -27.88
C SER A 190 9.01 7.54 -28.76
N MET A 191 9.65 8.17 -29.75
CA MET A 191 8.97 9.05 -30.70
C MET A 191 8.80 8.37 -32.05
N LYS A 192 7.84 8.84 -32.85
CA LYS A 192 7.61 8.35 -34.24
C LYS A 192 8.28 9.23 -35.30
N ARG A 193 8.71 10.45 -34.94
CA ARG A 193 9.25 11.45 -35.86
C ARG A 193 10.75 11.61 -35.63
N GLY A 194 11.53 11.45 -36.71
CA GLY A 194 12.95 11.80 -36.77
C GLY A 194 13.21 13.26 -37.13
N ILE A 195 14.45 13.57 -37.47
CA ILE A 195 14.86 14.92 -37.86
C ILE A 195 14.54 15.14 -39.35
N ASN A 196 13.79 16.20 -39.66
CA ASN A 196 13.58 16.64 -41.05
C ASN A 196 14.07 18.08 -41.21
N PRO A 197 15.25 18.30 -41.82
CA PRO A 197 15.79 19.64 -42.03
C PRO A 197 14.92 20.42 -43.03
N GLN A 198 14.38 21.57 -42.59
CA GLN A 198 13.73 22.51 -43.51
C GLN A 198 14.79 23.39 -44.14
N PHE A 199 15.17 23.08 -45.39
CA PHE A 199 15.95 24.01 -46.21
C PHE A 199 14.98 25.04 -46.80
N VAL A 200 15.12 26.30 -46.41
CA VAL A 200 14.38 27.42 -47.01
C VAL A 200 15.05 27.75 -48.34
N ASN A 201 14.32 27.57 -49.45
CA ASN A 201 14.78 27.78 -50.82
C ASN A 201 15.35 29.19 -51.04
N ASP A 202 16.57 29.29 -51.60
CA ASP A 202 16.78 30.00 -52.86
C ASP A 202 18.17 29.70 -53.47
N SER A 203 18.14 29.33 -54.76
CA SER A 203 19.27 29.10 -55.67
C SER A 203 20.21 27.92 -55.35
N LEU A 204 19.97 26.77 -55.99
CA LEU A 204 20.87 26.21 -57.00
C LEU A 204 20.20 25.01 -57.68
N GLU A 205 20.65 24.75 -58.89
CA GLU A 205 19.96 24.05 -59.96
C GLU A 205 19.63 22.58 -59.67
N GLU A 206 18.65 22.08 -60.42
CA GLU A 206 18.37 20.66 -60.66
C GLU A 206 19.67 19.89 -60.95
N ASP A 207 20.24 19.24 -59.94
CA ASP A 207 21.30 18.28 -60.15
C ASP A 207 20.69 16.89 -60.45
N LYS A 208 21.06 16.42 -61.64
CA LYS A 208 20.66 15.21 -62.34
C LYS A 208 21.18 13.93 -61.68
N SER A 209 20.96 13.75 -60.37
CA SER A 209 21.33 12.53 -59.65
C SER A 209 20.17 11.56 -59.42
N ASP A 210 18.93 12.04 -59.45
CA ASP A 210 17.77 11.24 -59.04
C ASP A 210 17.22 10.30 -60.13
N GLU A 211 17.43 10.63 -61.42
CA GLU A 211 17.00 9.73 -62.52
C GLU A 211 17.90 8.48 -62.65
N ASN A 212 19.18 8.59 -62.31
CA ASN A 212 20.10 7.44 -62.33
C ASN A 212 19.85 6.47 -61.16
N LEU A 213 19.42 6.96 -59.99
CA LEU A 213 19.10 6.14 -58.84
C LEU A 213 17.76 5.40 -59.01
N ALA A 214 16.75 6.07 -59.59
CA ALA A 214 15.46 5.46 -59.90
C ALA A 214 15.56 4.37 -60.99
N SER A 215 16.49 4.52 -61.95
CA SER A 215 16.77 3.50 -62.96
C SER A 215 17.57 2.30 -62.42
N LEU A 216 18.31 2.46 -61.31
CA LEU A 216 19.00 1.38 -60.61
C LEU A 216 18.05 0.54 -59.73
N LEU A 217 17.07 1.20 -59.10
CA LEU A 217 16.02 0.58 -58.27
C LEU A 217 15.03 -0.29 -59.07
N GLN A 218 14.96 -0.13 -60.40
CA GLN A 218 14.16 -1.03 -61.26
C GLN A 218 14.87 -2.35 -61.62
N LEU A 219 16.19 -2.45 -61.41
CA LEU A 219 16.97 -3.67 -61.68
C LEU A 219 17.01 -4.65 -60.49
N GLU A 220 16.62 -4.21 -59.28
CA GLU A 220 16.63 -5.04 -58.06
C GLU A 220 15.37 -5.92 -57.88
N SER A 221 14.42 -5.89 -58.82
CA SER A 221 13.22 -6.74 -58.75
C SER A 221 13.41 -8.15 -59.31
N THR A 222 14.61 -8.50 -59.77
CA THR A 222 14.92 -9.84 -60.27
C THR A 222 16.34 -10.25 -59.93
N THR A 223 16.55 -10.97 -58.82
CA THR A 223 17.26 -12.27 -58.73
C THR A 223 17.59 -12.63 -57.27
N ASP A 224 17.08 -13.79 -56.85
CA ASP A 224 17.44 -14.47 -55.60
C ASP A 224 18.84 -15.09 -55.70
N SER A 225 19.81 -14.62 -54.91
CA SER A 225 20.82 -15.50 -54.30
C SER A 225 21.54 -14.84 -53.12
N LYS A 226 21.68 -15.58 -52.00
CA LYS A 226 22.34 -15.11 -50.76
C LYS A 226 23.86 -14.92 -50.89
N GLU A 227 24.47 -15.39 -51.98
CA GLU A 227 25.92 -15.35 -52.20
C GLU A 227 26.41 -13.98 -52.71
N ASP A 228 25.56 -13.22 -53.41
CA ASP A 228 25.93 -11.89 -53.93
C ASP A 228 25.94 -10.82 -52.84
N LEU A 229 25.10 -10.96 -51.81
CA LEU A 229 25.08 -10.09 -50.61
C LEU A 229 26.36 -10.22 -49.77
N GLU A 230 26.95 -11.41 -49.67
CA GLU A 230 28.23 -11.60 -48.98
C GLU A 230 29.40 -11.04 -49.79
N ASN A 231 29.31 -11.08 -51.13
CA ASN A 231 30.34 -10.51 -52.00
C ASN A 231 30.29 -8.99 -52.02
N ILE A 232 29.11 -8.35 -52.03
CA ILE A 232 28.97 -6.89 -51.90
C ILE A 232 29.44 -6.42 -50.52
N ARG A 233 29.16 -7.18 -49.46
CA ARG A 233 29.64 -6.90 -48.10
C ARG A 233 31.18 -6.97 -48.00
N LYS A 234 31.81 -7.93 -48.69
CA LYS A 234 33.27 -8.02 -48.81
C LYS A 234 33.87 -6.90 -49.65
N ASP A 235 33.20 -6.49 -50.72
CA ASP A 235 33.67 -5.41 -51.59
C ASP A 235 33.56 -4.03 -50.89
N LEU A 236 32.53 -3.83 -50.06
CA LEU A 236 32.40 -2.67 -49.18
C LEU A 236 33.45 -2.66 -48.07
N LEU A 237 33.75 -3.81 -47.45
CA LEU A 237 34.84 -3.95 -46.47
C LEU A 237 36.21 -3.67 -47.10
N ASN A 238 36.46 -4.13 -48.32
CA ASN A 238 37.69 -3.85 -49.05
C ASN A 238 37.81 -2.36 -49.44
N ARG A 239 36.71 -1.69 -49.80
CA ARG A 239 36.69 -0.23 -50.05
C ARG A 239 36.87 0.61 -48.78
N ILE A 240 36.46 0.10 -47.63
CA ILE A 240 36.72 0.71 -46.31
C ILE A 240 38.20 0.55 -45.92
N ASP A 241 38.83 -0.57 -46.28
CA ASP A 241 40.27 -0.80 -46.06
C ASP A 241 41.16 -0.02 -47.05
N GLU A 242 40.64 0.38 -48.23
CA GLU A 242 41.38 1.17 -49.24
C GLU A 242 41.29 2.70 -49.03
N ASN A 243 40.35 3.19 -48.22
CA ASN A 243 40.26 4.61 -47.86
C ASN A 243 40.97 4.88 -46.52
N ASN A 244 42.09 5.60 -46.59
CA ASN A 244 42.91 6.06 -45.46
C ASN A 244 42.23 7.15 -44.61
N ASP A 245 41.06 6.88 -44.04
CA ASP A 245 40.49 7.71 -42.97
C ASP A 245 40.87 7.10 -41.61
N ASN A 246 41.95 7.65 -41.03
CA ASN A 246 42.60 7.16 -39.81
C ASN A 246 41.76 7.25 -38.51
N GLU A 247 40.56 7.85 -38.52
CA GLU A 247 39.80 8.10 -37.28
C GLU A 247 38.87 6.93 -36.85
N VAL A 248 38.36 6.14 -37.81
CA VAL A 248 37.37 5.08 -37.52
C VAL A 248 38.04 3.76 -37.12
N SER A 249 39.17 3.43 -37.74
CA SER A 249 39.92 2.19 -37.48
C SER A 249 40.69 2.23 -36.15
N GLU A 250 41.19 3.40 -35.75
CA GLU A 250 41.89 3.59 -34.47
C GLU A 250 40.94 3.48 -33.26
N SER A 251 39.67 3.88 -33.45
CA SER A 251 38.61 3.82 -32.45
C SER A 251 38.15 2.37 -32.20
N LEU A 252 37.97 1.58 -33.26
CA LEU A 252 37.65 0.14 -33.19
C LEU A 252 38.83 -0.70 -32.65
N GLY A 253 40.06 -0.33 -33.00
CA GLY A 253 41.27 -0.97 -32.46
C GLY A 253 41.50 -0.72 -30.96
N LYS A 254 41.22 0.51 -30.47
CA LYS A 254 41.28 0.85 -29.04
C LYS A 254 40.17 0.15 -28.23
N LEU A 255 38.99 -0.05 -28.81
CA LEU A 255 37.89 -0.84 -28.23
C LEU A 255 38.26 -2.33 -28.08
N ARG A 256 38.88 -2.93 -29.10
CA ARG A 256 39.33 -4.33 -29.08
C ARG A 256 40.46 -4.58 -28.07
N GLY A 257 41.39 -3.63 -27.92
CA GLY A 257 42.47 -3.71 -26.93
C GLY A 257 42.02 -3.54 -25.47
N LEU A 258 40.89 -2.87 -25.22
CA LEU A 258 40.27 -2.77 -23.89
C LEU A 258 39.47 -4.02 -23.49
N LEU A 259 38.95 -4.75 -24.47
CA LEU A 259 38.20 -6.00 -24.29
C LEU A 259 39.09 -7.21 -23.92
N GLU A 260 40.39 -7.17 -24.22
CA GLU A 260 41.35 -8.24 -23.90
C GLU A 260 42.32 -7.88 -22.76
N THR A 261 41.83 -7.67 -21.53
CA THR A 261 42.73 -7.56 -20.36
C THR A 261 42.65 -8.76 -19.42
N LYS A 262 43.77 -9.49 -19.40
CA LYS A 262 44.27 -10.65 -18.63
C LYS A 262 43.91 -10.81 -17.12
N LYS A 263 42.86 -10.21 -16.56
CA LYS A 263 42.63 -10.19 -15.10
C LYS A 263 41.65 -11.21 -14.52
N ASP A 264 40.89 -11.95 -15.33
CA ASP A 264 40.07 -13.05 -14.80
C ASP A 264 40.91 -14.20 -14.21
N LYS A 265 42.21 -14.25 -14.53
CA LYS A 265 43.18 -15.17 -13.91
C LYS A 265 43.73 -14.66 -12.57
N ASP A 266 43.89 -13.35 -12.39
CA ASP A 266 44.51 -12.78 -11.18
C ASP A 266 43.54 -12.63 -10.00
N LYS A 267 42.25 -12.34 -10.25
CA LYS A 267 41.24 -12.32 -9.18
C LYS A 267 40.98 -13.71 -8.60
N LYS A 268 40.86 -14.73 -9.47
CA LYS A 268 40.73 -16.13 -9.05
C LYS A 268 41.97 -16.64 -8.29
N ALA A 269 43.16 -16.13 -8.59
CA ALA A 269 44.39 -16.52 -7.90
C ALA A 269 44.52 -15.92 -6.49
N ILE A 270 43.94 -14.74 -6.23
CA ILE A 270 43.99 -14.08 -4.91
C ILE A 270 42.85 -14.58 -4.00
N ASP A 271 41.64 -14.80 -4.55
CA ASP A 271 40.54 -15.41 -3.78
C ASP A 271 40.84 -16.86 -3.39
N ALA A 272 41.60 -17.61 -4.20
CA ALA A 272 42.09 -18.96 -3.86
C ALA A 272 43.17 -18.99 -2.74
N LEU A 273 43.73 -17.84 -2.36
CA LEU A 273 44.76 -17.71 -1.31
C LEU A 273 44.19 -17.28 0.05
N LEU A 274 42.89 -16.98 0.13
CA LEU A 274 42.20 -16.69 1.39
C LEU A 274 41.60 -17.99 1.96
N PRO A 275 41.98 -18.45 3.17
CA PRO A 275 41.28 -19.55 3.81
C PRO A 275 39.86 -19.10 4.15
N GLU A 276 38.85 -19.70 3.52
CA GLU A 276 37.41 -19.41 3.71
C GLU A 276 36.86 -19.77 5.11
N THR A 277 37.69 -20.11 6.10
CA THR A 277 37.26 -20.75 7.35
C THR A 277 37.79 -20.14 8.65
N ILE A 278 37.97 -18.81 8.71
CA ILE A 278 38.15 -18.13 10.01
C ILE A 278 37.16 -16.99 10.17
N SER A 279 35.96 -17.35 10.64
CA SER A 279 34.99 -16.42 11.21
C SER A 279 35.46 -16.00 12.62
N PHE A 280 36.04 -14.81 12.74
CA PHE A 280 36.29 -14.21 14.05
C PHE A 280 34.96 -13.99 14.79
N GLY A 281 34.80 -14.61 15.97
CA GLY A 281 33.76 -14.26 16.95
C GLY A 281 32.43 -15.01 16.89
N ARG A 282 32.20 -15.94 15.96
CA ARG A 282 31.01 -16.81 16.02
C ARG A 282 31.29 -18.01 16.93
N VAL A 283 30.55 -18.13 18.03
CA VAL A 283 30.51 -19.37 18.81
C VAL A 283 29.93 -20.46 17.89
N ASN A 284 30.81 -21.33 17.37
CA ASN A 284 30.40 -22.50 16.61
C ASN A 284 29.58 -23.42 17.53
N LYS A 285 28.24 -23.35 17.44
CA LYS A 285 27.41 -24.52 17.72
C LYS A 285 27.89 -25.58 16.73
N LYS A 286 28.52 -26.64 17.25
CA LYS A 286 28.88 -27.81 16.44
C LYS A 286 27.66 -28.22 15.62
N LEU A 287 27.71 -27.97 14.31
CA LEU A 287 26.78 -28.56 13.36
C LEU A 287 26.93 -30.07 13.52
N VAL A 288 25.91 -30.68 14.10
CA VAL A 288 25.74 -32.13 14.09
C VAL A 288 25.65 -32.49 12.60
N ASN A 289 26.58 -33.34 12.14
CA ASN A 289 26.50 -33.96 10.82
C ASN A 289 25.20 -34.77 10.75
N THR A 290 24.14 -34.16 10.23
CA THR A 290 22.99 -34.87 9.69
C THR A 290 23.08 -34.78 8.17
N ASN A 291 23.32 -35.93 7.54
CA ASN A 291 23.09 -36.12 6.11
C ASN A 291 21.63 -35.82 5.82
N THR A 292 21.32 -34.61 5.35
CA THR A 292 20.00 -34.25 4.82
C THR A 292 20.20 -33.26 3.69
N ASN A 293 19.85 -33.66 2.47
CA ASN A 293 19.72 -32.82 1.27
C ASN A 293 18.56 -31.81 1.37
N ASP A 294 18.23 -31.34 2.57
CA ASP A 294 17.07 -30.49 2.89
C ASP A 294 17.45 -29.41 3.93
N VAL A 295 18.51 -28.64 3.70
CA VAL A 295 18.73 -27.44 4.53
C VAL A 295 17.98 -26.28 3.86
N GLN A 296 16.67 -26.20 4.11
CA GLN A 296 15.92 -24.97 3.85
C GLN A 296 16.62 -23.83 4.59
N ILE A 297 17.11 -22.82 3.86
CA ILE A 297 17.69 -21.61 4.47
C ILE A 297 16.55 -20.83 5.13
N HIS A 298 16.42 -20.98 6.45
CA HIS A 298 15.47 -20.21 7.24
C HIS A 298 16.07 -18.85 7.60
N TRP A 299 15.52 -17.76 7.03
CA TRP A 299 15.91 -16.39 7.37
C TRP A 299 15.33 -15.89 8.69
N ALA A 300 14.16 -16.42 9.07
CA ALA A 300 13.56 -16.14 10.37
C ALA A 300 13.83 -17.28 11.36
N HIS A 301 14.19 -16.92 12.59
CA HIS A 301 14.48 -17.85 13.67
C HIS A 301 13.59 -17.56 14.87
N GLU A 302 12.85 -18.55 15.36
CA GLU A 302 12.09 -18.41 16.61
C GLU A 302 12.99 -18.64 17.83
N VAL A 303 12.98 -17.69 18.77
CA VAL A 303 13.75 -17.79 20.01
C VAL A 303 12.92 -18.46 21.10
N ASN A 304 13.46 -19.51 21.69
CA ASN A 304 12.85 -20.20 22.82
C ASN A 304 13.06 -19.41 24.12
N ILE A 305 12.04 -18.66 24.57
CA ILE A 305 12.12 -17.78 25.75
C ILE A 305 12.35 -18.53 27.08
N ASN A 306 12.05 -19.84 27.11
CA ASN A 306 12.32 -20.68 28.27
C ASN A 306 13.83 -20.93 28.48
N HIS A 307 14.65 -20.59 27.49
CA HIS A 307 16.10 -20.59 27.62
C HIS A 307 16.54 -19.35 28.42
N HIS A 308 17.19 -19.58 29.56
CA HIS A 308 17.75 -18.50 30.38
C HIS A 308 19.22 -18.27 30.01
N ILE A 309 19.61 -17.01 29.86
CA ILE A 309 21.01 -16.59 29.69
C ILE A 309 21.55 -16.10 31.06
N PRO A 310 22.23 -16.96 31.83
CA PRO A 310 22.82 -16.56 33.11
C PRO A 310 24.07 -15.68 32.92
N ASN A 311 24.84 -15.89 31.85
CA ASN A 311 26.14 -15.22 31.62
C ASN A 311 26.01 -14.04 30.64
N PHE A 312 25.01 -13.17 30.85
CA PHE A 312 24.76 -12.05 29.92
C PHE A 312 25.94 -11.06 29.85
N ASP A 313 26.52 -10.72 30.99
CA ASP A 313 27.64 -9.78 31.08
C ASP A 313 28.94 -10.32 30.44
N GLU A 314 29.10 -11.65 30.37
CA GLU A 314 30.22 -12.30 29.67
C GLU A 314 29.99 -12.34 28.14
N LEU A 315 28.75 -12.53 27.71
CA LEU A 315 28.38 -12.60 26.29
C LEU A 315 28.41 -11.22 25.63
N VAL A 316 28.08 -10.16 26.37
CA VAL A 316 28.09 -8.76 25.91
C VAL A 316 29.03 -7.96 26.81
N PRO A 317 30.36 -8.03 26.59
CA PRO A 317 31.35 -7.42 27.49
C PRO A 317 31.36 -5.90 27.46
N HIS A 318 30.93 -5.30 26.33
CA HIS A 318 30.86 -3.86 26.14
C HIS A 318 29.45 -3.45 25.73
N PRO A 319 28.45 -3.51 26.63
CA PRO A 319 27.07 -3.16 26.28
C PRO A 319 26.97 -1.68 25.91
N ALA A 320 26.18 -1.36 24.89
CA ALA A 320 26.00 0.04 24.46
C ALA A 320 25.29 0.90 25.52
N ARG A 321 24.42 0.29 26.34
CA ARG A 321 23.72 0.93 27.46
C ARG A 321 23.44 -0.10 28.56
N SER A 322 23.50 0.33 29.82
CA SER A 322 23.10 -0.45 30.99
C SER A 322 21.92 0.21 31.72
N TRP A 323 21.13 -0.59 32.44
CA TRP A 323 19.98 -0.13 33.21
C TRP A 323 20.14 -0.49 34.69
N PRO A 324 19.54 0.28 35.61
CA PRO A 324 19.62 -0.01 37.06
C PRO A 324 18.79 -1.23 37.47
N PHE A 325 17.85 -1.68 36.64
CA PHE A 325 17.01 -2.86 36.87
C PHE A 325 17.50 -4.04 36.02
N GLU A 326 17.24 -5.26 36.49
CA GLU A 326 17.58 -6.46 35.74
C GLU A 326 16.66 -6.62 34.52
N LEU A 327 17.26 -6.90 33.37
CA LEU A 327 16.55 -7.12 32.12
C LEU A 327 15.81 -8.47 32.10
N ASP A 328 14.62 -8.46 31.52
CA ASP A 328 13.84 -9.69 31.29
C ASP A 328 14.57 -10.59 30.27
N THR A 329 14.31 -11.91 30.30
CA THR A 329 15.00 -12.87 29.41
C THR A 329 14.88 -12.53 27.94
N PHE A 330 13.68 -12.14 27.50
CA PHE A 330 13.41 -11.75 26.12
C PHE A 330 14.15 -10.47 25.71
N GLN A 331 14.44 -9.56 26.66
CA GLN A 331 15.22 -8.34 26.41
C GLN A 331 16.70 -8.68 26.26
N LYS A 332 17.24 -9.57 27.11
CA LYS A 332 18.62 -10.07 27.01
C LYS A 332 18.88 -10.78 25.69
N GLU A 333 17.98 -11.67 25.26
CA GLU A 333 18.05 -12.36 23.95
C GLU A 333 18.00 -11.35 22.78
N ALA A 334 17.13 -10.34 22.85
CA ALA A 334 17.05 -9.32 21.80
C ALA A 334 18.35 -8.52 21.68
N ILE A 335 18.93 -8.10 22.81
CA ILE A 335 20.19 -7.34 22.83
C ILE A 335 21.35 -8.19 22.29
N LEU A 336 21.41 -9.48 22.66
CA LEU A 336 22.44 -10.39 22.16
C LEU A 336 22.42 -10.50 20.64
N HIS A 337 21.25 -10.67 20.04
CA HIS A 337 21.11 -10.76 18.58
C HIS A 337 21.36 -9.44 17.87
N LEU A 338 21.02 -8.30 18.50
CA LEU A 338 21.40 -6.99 17.98
C LEU A 338 22.92 -6.81 17.96
N GLU A 339 23.63 -7.21 19.01
CA GLU A 339 25.09 -7.13 19.10
C GLU A 339 25.79 -8.04 18.07
N GLN A 340 25.16 -9.16 17.69
CA GLN A 340 25.59 -10.02 16.58
C GLN A 340 25.43 -9.35 15.20
N GLY A 341 24.66 -8.26 15.13
CA GLY A 341 24.38 -7.51 13.92
C GLY A 341 23.14 -7.97 13.16
N ASP A 342 22.33 -8.85 13.73
CA ASP A 342 21.10 -9.37 13.13
C ASP A 342 19.88 -8.48 13.43
N SER A 343 18.76 -8.73 12.74
CA SER A 343 17.50 -8.01 12.98
C SER A 343 16.65 -8.73 14.03
N VAL A 344 15.79 -7.98 14.74
CA VAL A 344 14.95 -8.54 15.81
C VAL A 344 13.50 -8.15 15.65
N PHE A 345 12.61 -9.10 15.96
CA PHE A 345 11.17 -8.87 16.04
C PHE A 345 10.64 -9.23 17.43
N VAL A 346 10.28 -8.21 18.21
CA VAL A 346 9.81 -8.34 19.58
C VAL A 346 8.30 -8.20 19.62
N ALA A 347 7.60 -9.31 19.90
CA ALA A 347 6.16 -9.35 20.12
C ALA A 347 5.87 -9.50 21.62
N ALA A 348 5.52 -8.40 22.28
CA ALA A 348 5.25 -8.38 23.71
C ALA A 348 4.06 -7.47 24.04
N HIS A 349 3.43 -7.69 25.20
CA HIS A 349 2.32 -6.83 25.64
C HIS A 349 2.76 -5.35 25.78
N THR A 350 1.81 -4.44 25.64
CA THR A 350 2.04 -3.02 25.97
C THR A 350 2.48 -2.89 27.43
N SER A 351 3.40 -1.97 27.70
CA SER A 351 4.06 -1.80 29.01
C SER A 351 4.96 -2.97 29.46
N ALA A 352 5.30 -3.92 28.58
CA ALA A 352 6.26 -5.00 28.88
C ALA A 352 7.73 -4.57 28.91
N GLY A 353 8.05 -3.33 28.54
CA GLY A 353 9.44 -2.86 28.42
C GLY A 353 10.05 -3.08 27.03
N LYS A 354 9.23 -3.07 25.97
CA LYS A 354 9.68 -3.11 24.56
C LYS A 354 10.69 -2.00 24.24
N THR A 355 10.56 -0.85 24.90
CA THR A 355 11.41 0.33 24.71
C THR A 355 12.89 0.10 25.02
N VAL A 356 13.23 -0.86 25.90
CA VAL A 356 14.62 -1.22 26.22
C VAL A 356 15.38 -1.65 24.95
N VAL A 357 14.73 -2.40 24.06
CA VAL A 357 15.33 -2.88 22.81
C VAL A 357 15.57 -1.72 21.84
N ALA A 358 14.63 -0.77 21.77
CA ALA A 358 14.79 0.46 20.98
C ALA A 358 15.93 1.34 21.52
N GLU A 359 15.98 1.55 22.84
CA GLU A 359 17.03 2.35 23.48
C GLU A 359 18.41 1.74 23.24
N TYR A 360 18.54 0.41 23.29
CA TYR A 360 19.80 -0.26 22.99
C TYR A 360 20.25 -0.04 21.54
N ALA A 361 19.33 -0.18 20.57
CA ALA A 361 19.65 0.03 19.15
C ALA A 361 20.10 1.48 18.86
N ILE A 362 19.50 2.47 19.52
CA ILE A 362 19.90 3.89 19.43
C ILE A 362 21.32 4.09 19.99
N ALA A 363 21.58 3.57 21.20
CA ALA A 363 22.90 3.65 21.82
C ALA A 363 23.98 2.93 21.00
N MET A 364 23.65 1.76 20.43
CA MET A 364 24.54 0.99 19.57
C MET A 364 24.90 1.76 18.30
N SER A 365 23.93 2.45 17.68
CA SER A 365 24.17 3.27 16.49
C SER A 365 25.14 4.41 16.79
N LYS A 366 24.97 5.10 17.94
CA LYS A 366 25.89 6.14 18.37
C LYS A 366 27.33 5.63 18.52
N ARG A 367 27.50 4.46 19.14
CA ARG A 367 28.81 3.80 19.28
C ARG A 367 29.44 3.45 17.92
N ASN A 368 28.60 3.06 16.95
CA ASN A 368 29.02 2.71 15.60
C ASN A 368 29.19 3.94 14.67
N MET A 369 28.90 5.16 15.15
CA MET A 369 28.85 6.39 14.35
C MET A 369 27.83 6.32 13.18
N THR A 370 26.71 5.63 13.42
CA THR A 370 25.59 5.51 12.50
C THR A 370 24.35 6.17 13.09
N LYS A 371 23.33 6.38 12.26
CA LYS A 371 22.05 6.97 12.64
C LYS A 371 20.97 5.92 12.83
N THR A 372 19.97 6.25 13.65
CA THR A 372 18.77 5.44 13.84
C THR A 372 17.53 6.24 13.45
N ILE A 373 16.62 5.61 12.70
CA ILE A 373 15.27 6.15 12.52
C ILE A 373 14.29 5.43 13.43
N TYR A 374 13.54 6.18 14.24
CA TYR A 374 12.40 5.68 14.98
C TYR A 374 11.11 6.05 14.25
N THR A 375 10.40 5.05 13.74
CA THR A 375 9.11 5.24 13.08
C THR A 375 7.97 4.98 14.04
N SER A 376 7.03 5.92 14.08
CA SER A 376 5.79 5.82 14.84
C SER A 376 4.59 5.99 13.91
N PRO A 377 3.52 5.19 14.05
CA PRO A 377 2.34 5.35 13.22
C PRO A 377 1.56 6.64 13.53
N ILE A 378 1.77 7.30 14.68
CA ILE A 378 0.97 8.45 15.11
C ILE A 378 1.86 9.66 15.41
N LYS A 379 1.44 10.84 14.92
CA LYS A 379 2.11 12.14 15.20
C LYS A 379 2.23 12.42 16.71
N ALA A 380 1.15 12.27 17.46
CA ALA A 380 1.16 12.47 18.92
C ALA A 380 2.17 11.54 19.64
N LEU A 381 2.26 10.26 19.25
CA LEU A 381 3.24 9.32 19.78
C LEU A 381 4.67 9.73 19.40
N SER A 382 4.87 10.30 18.20
CA SER A 382 6.18 10.83 17.78
C SER A 382 6.64 11.98 18.69
N ASN A 383 5.73 12.92 19.01
CA ASN A 383 6.00 14.04 19.92
C ASN A 383 6.29 13.56 21.35
N GLN A 384 5.53 12.57 21.84
CA GLN A 384 5.81 11.97 23.14
C GLN A 384 7.18 11.28 23.16
N LYS A 385 7.46 10.44 22.16
CA LYS A 385 8.74 9.70 22.10
C LYS A 385 9.93 10.61 21.97
N PHE A 386 9.76 11.75 21.29
CA PHE A 386 10.77 12.80 21.27
C PHE A 386 11.10 13.30 22.67
N ARG A 387 10.08 13.61 23.49
CA ARG A 387 10.30 14.02 24.87
C ARG A 387 10.87 12.88 25.73
N ASP A 388 10.33 11.67 25.62
CA ASP A 388 10.80 10.49 26.36
C ASP A 388 12.29 10.25 26.12
N PHE A 389 12.70 10.17 24.85
CA PHE A 389 14.10 9.93 24.51
C PHE A 389 14.98 11.11 24.89
N LYS A 390 14.51 12.36 24.73
CA LYS A 390 15.27 13.54 25.14
C LYS A 390 15.50 13.60 26.65
N THR A 391 14.61 12.99 27.44
CA THR A 391 14.83 12.83 28.89
C THR A 391 15.64 11.59 29.25
N ALA A 392 15.66 10.56 28.38
CA ALA A 392 16.34 9.29 28.65
C ALA A 392 17.80 9.25 28.19
N PHE A 393 18.19 10.14 27.27
CA PHE A 393 19.54 10.25 26.74
C PHE A 393 20.08 11.67 26.97
N ASP A 394 21.23 11.77 27.63
CA ASP A 394 21.93 13.04 27.84
C ASP A 394 22.96 13.32 26.73
N ASP A 395 23.63 12.28 26.21
CA ASP A 395 24.74 12.39 25.24
C ASP A 395 24.34 12.17 23.77
N ILE A 396 23.08 11.81 23.51
CA ILE A 396 22.58 11.48 22.16
C ILE A 396 21.66 12.58 21.68
N GLU A 397 21.96 13.15 20.51
CA GLU A 397 21.08 14.13 19.90
C GLU A 397 19.87 13.45 19.28
N ILE A 398 18.69 13.97 19.61
CA ILE A 398 17.41 13.45 19.12
C ILE A 398 16.70 14.55 18.32
N GLY A 399 16.18 14.17 17.17
CA GLY A 399 15.40 15.02 16.28
C GLY A 399 14.02 14.46 15.99
N LEU A 400 13.16 15.35 15.51
CA LEU A 400 11.77 15.05 15.16
C LEU A 400 11.47 15.61 13.78
N ILE A 401 11.02 14.75 12.87
CA ILE A 401 10.62 15.12 11.51
C ILE A 401 9.17 14.72 11.32
N THR A 402 8.31 15.72 11.23
CA THR A 402 6.91 15.58 10.85
C THR A 402 6.63 16.44 9.61
N GLY A 403 5.45 16.29 9.00
CA GLY A 403 5.06 17.14 7.87
C GLY A 403 5.01 18.64 8.22
N ASP A 404 4.77 18.95 9.49
CA ASP A 404 4.50 20.29 9.99
C ASP A 404 5.78 20.95 10.59
N VAL A 405 6.53 20.19 11.40
CA VAL A 405 7.70 20.68 12.13
C VAL A 405 8.90 19.76 11.91
N GLN A 406 10.08 20.35 11.73
CA GLN A 406 11.36 19.65 11.64
C GLN A 406 12.32 20.23 12.69
N ILE A 407 12.76 19.40 13.64
CA ILE A 407 13.60 19.78 14.79
C ILE A 407 14.85 18.90 14.80
N ASN A 408 16.01 19.49 15.06
CA ASN A 408 17.31 18.81 15.14
C ASN A 408 17.53 17.81 13.99
N LYS A 409 17.57 18.37 12.78
CA LYS A 409 17.68 17.65 11.52
C LYS A 409 18.89 16.73 11.40
N ASP A 410 20.01 17.15 12.00
CA ASP A 410 21.28 16.44 11.91
C ASP A 410 21.52 15.46 13.08
N ALA A 411 20.52 15.25 13.93
CA ALA A 411 20.56 14.37 15.10
C ALA A 411 20.98 12.91 14.76
N ASP A 412 21.50 12.21 15.77
CA ASP A 412 21.88 10.80 15.68
C ASP A 412 20.65 9.90 15.57
N CYS A 413 19.58 10.23 16.33
CA CYS A 413 18.30 9.54 16.28
C CYS A 413 17.20 10.47 15.77
N LEU A 414 16.50 10.05 14.72
CA LEU A 414 15.42 10.82 14.10
C LEU A 414 14.09 10.10 14.28
N ILE A 415 13.14 10.79 14.91
CA ILE A 415 11.78 10.30 15.10
C ILE A 415 10.90 10.87 13.99
N MET A 416 10.17 10.01 13.30
CA MET A 416 9.27 10.41 12.22
C MET A 416 8.09 9.46 12.07
N THR A 417 7.11 9.84 11.25
CA THR A 417 6.05 8.92 10.86
C THR A 417 6.46 8.06 9.66
N THR A 418 5.77 6.95 9.46
CA THR A 418 6.05 6.02 8.36
C THR A 418 5.86 6.65 6.98
N GLU A 419 4.93 7.59 6.84
CA GLU A 419 4.67 8.32 5.60
C GLU A 419 5.82 9.27 5.24
N ILE A 420 6.47 9.89 6.25
CA ILE A 420 7.65 10.72 6.03
C ILE A 420 8.82 9.84 5.57
N LEU A 421 9.07 8.70 6.22
CA LEU A 421 10.11 7.78 5.79
C LEU A 421 9.87 7.26 4.37
N ARG A 422 8.63 6.94 4.02
CA ARG A 422 8.24 6.58 2.64
C ARG A 422 8.60 7.70 1.66
N SER A 423 8.24 8.94 1.97
CA SER A 423 8.55 10.09 1.12
C SER A 423 10.06 10.25 0.91
N MET A 424 10.86 10.06 1.97
CA MET A 424 12.32 10.09 1.90
C MET A 424 12.90 9.00 1.00
N LEU A 425 12.30 7.81 1.00
CA LEU A 425 12.71 6.71 0.13
C LEU A 425 12.44 7.04 -1.34
N TYR A 426 11.21 7.48 -1.69
CA TYR A 426 10.86 7.84 -3.07
C TYR A 426 11.64 9.04 -3.62
N LYS A 427 11.97 10.02 -2.76
CA LYS A 427 12.76 11.22 -3.12
C LYS A 427 14.27 11.03 -2.98
N GLY A 428 14.72 9.81 -2.64
CA GLY A 428 16.14 9.49 -2.47
C GLY A 428 16.88 10.45 -1.53
N ALA A 429 16.39 10.63 -0.31
CA ALA A 429 17.00 11.53 0.67
C ALA A 429 18.39 11.06 1.10
N ASP A 430 19.40 11.93 1.06
CA ASP A 430 20.80 11.56 1.34
C ASP A 430 21.05 11.12 2.79
N LEU A 431 20.19 11.52 3.73
CA LEU A 431 20.24 11.03 5.11
C LEU A 431 20.21 9.50 5.20
N LEU A 432 19.57 8.83 4.23
CA LEU A 432 19.41 7.37 4.26
C LEU A 432 20.74 6.62 4.35
N ARG A 433 21.83 7.21 3.84
CA ARG A 433 23.17 6.62 3.78
C ARG A 433 23.75 6.27 5.16
N ASP A 434 23.45 7.10 6.15
CA ASP A 434 24.06 6.99 7.49
C ASP A 434 23.26 6.05 8.41
N ILE A 435 22.12 5.51 7.96
CA ILE A 435 21.21 4.74 8.79
C ILE A 435 21.66 3.29 8.92
N GLU A 436 21.80 2.82 10.15
CA GLU A 436 22.03 1.40 10.43
C GLU A 436 20.72 0.68 10.81
N PHE A 437 19.93 1.26 11.71
CA PHE A 437 18.71 0.65 12.24
C PHE A 437 17.49 1.51 11.94
N VAL A 438 16.42 0.84 11.49
CA VAL A 438 15.06 1.42 11.48
C VAL A 438 14.22 0.68 12.50
N ILE A 439 13.77 1.43 13.51
CA ILE A 439 12.87 0.95 14.56
C ILE A 439 11.44 1.18 14.10
N PHE A 440 10.69 0.09 14.08
CA PHE A 440 9.29 0.05 13.70
C PHE A 440 8.44 -0.20 14.93
N ASP A 441 7.80 0.85 15.45
CA ASP A 441 6.92 0.75 16.62
C ASP A 441 5.48 0.42 16.24
N GLU A 442 4.83 -0.38 17.08
CA GLU A 442 3.46 -0.87 16.92
C GLU A 442 3.17 -1.50 15.54
N VAL A 443 4.00 -2.45 15.11
CA VAL A 443 3.89 -3.14 13.79
C VAL A 443 2.51 -3.77 13.51
N HIS A 444 1.72 -4.07 14.54
CA HIS A 444 0.34 -4.56 14.40
C HIS A 444 -0.60 -3.59 13.66
N TYR A 445 -0.20 -2.33 13.45
CA TYR A 445 -0.89 -1.39 12.56
C TYR A 445 -0.82 -1.76 11.07
N ILE A 446 -0.07 -2.79 10.68
CA ILE A 446 -0.09 -3.28 9.29
C ILE A 446 -1.48 -3.76 8.86
N ASN A 447 -2.34 -4.12 9.81
CA ASN A 447 -3.74 -4.49 9.57
C ASN A 447 -4.65 -3.30 9.27
N ASP A 448 -4.16 -2.07 9.42
CA ASP A 448 -4.90 -0.86 9.10
C ASP A 448 -4.99 -0.67 7.58
N GLN A 449 -6.19 -0.42 7.05
CA GLN A 449 -6.43 -0.36 5.60
C GLN A 449 -5.77 0.84 4.92
N GLU A 450 -5.56 1.96 5.63
CA GLU A 450 -4.93 3.14 5.04
C GLU A 450 -3.41 3.10 5.22
N ARG A 451 -2.95 2.67 6.40
CA ARG A 451 -1.53 2.74 6.78
C ARG A 451 -0.75 1.48 6.47
N GLY A 452 -1.39 0.32 6.44
CA GLY A 452 -0.75 -0.96 6.17
C GLY A 452 0.00 -0.99 4.83
N VAL A 453 -0.53 -0.30 3.82
CA VAL A 453 0.09 -0.13 2.51
C VAL A 453 1.46 0.56 2.64
N VAL A 454 1.53 1.67 3.38
CA VAL A 454 2.75 2.46 3.59
C VAL A 454 3.85 1.63 4.26
N TRP A 455 3.47 0.77 5.20
CA TRP A 455 4.40 -0.10 5.90
C TRP A 455 5.07 -1.11 4.97
N GLU A 456 4.29 -1.79 4.14
CA GLU A 456 4.83 -2.74 3.16
C GLU A 456 5.71 -2.03 2.12
N GLU A 457 5.27 -0.87 1.61
CA GLU A 457 6.05 -0.05 0.67
C GLU A 457 7.42 0.33 1.26
N VAL A 458 7.45 0.83 2.50
CA VAL A 458 8.68 1.24 3.18
C VAL A 458 9.59 0.04 3.38
N ILE A 459 9.07 -1.08 3.89
CA ILE A 459 9.88 -2.28 4.11
C ILE A 459 10.51 -2.71 2.80
N ILE A 460 9.75 -2.86 1.71
CA ILE A 460 10.24 -3.28 0.38
C ILE A 460 11.26 -2.29 -0.20
N MET A 461 11.07 -0.98 -0.01
CA MET A 461 11.95 0.06 -0.55
C MET A 461 13.26 0.28 0.24
N LEU A 462 13.35 -0.18 1.49
CA LEU A 462 14.54 0.06 2.30
C LEU A 462 15.84 -0.52 1.68
N PRO A 463 16.97 0.22 1.73
CA PRO A 463 18.26 -0.24 1.22
C PRO A 463 18.79 -1.50 1.92
N PRO A 464 19.68 -2.28 1.27
CA PRO A 464 20.14 -3.58 1.80
C PRO A 464 20.98 -3.51 3.07
N TYR A 465 21.64 -2.39 3.38
CA TYR A 465 22.45 -2.28 4.61
C TYR A 465 21.60 -2.05 5.87
N VAL A 466 20.36 -1.54 5.73
CA VAL A 466 19.49 -1.16 6.86
C VAL A 466 18.96 -2.39 7.60
N LYS A 467 19.16 -2.45 8.92
CA LYS A 467 18.68 -3.51 9.81
C LYS A 467 17.34 -3.14 10.44
N PHE A 468 16.57 -4.15 10.87
CA PHE A 468 15.21 -3.99 11.37
C PHE A 468 15.11 -4.24 12.88
N VAL A 469 14.45 -3.32 13.59
CA VAL A 469 14.01 -3.51 14.97
C VAL A 469 12.50 -3.36 15.01
N LEU A 470 11.79 -4.48 15.03
CA LEU A 470 10.33 -4.50 14.93
C LEU A 470 9.72 -4.69 16.33
N LEU A 471 8.87 -3.77 16.77
CA LEU A 471 8.20 -3.81 18.06
C LEU A 471 6.69 -3.93 17.85
N SER A 472 6.09 -5.01 18.35
CA SER A 472 4.64 -5.23 18.20
C SER A 472 3.97 -5.63 19.50
N ALA A 473 2.65 -5.48 19.54
CA ALA A 473 1.81 -6.15 20.52
C ALA A 473 1.81 -7.67 20.27
N THR A 474 1.28 -8.45 21.20
CA THR A 474 1.19 -9.91 21.05
C THR A 474 0.27 -10.29 19.89
N VAL A 475 0.83 -10.83 18.82
CA VAL A 475 0.12 -11.33 17.63
C VAL A 475 0.46 -12.79 17.40
N PRO A 476 -0.47 -13.60 16.84
CA PRO A 476 -0.27 -15.05 16.73
C PRO A 476 0.65 -15.50 15.58
N ASN A 477 0.78 -14.74 14.50
CA ASN A 477 1.54 -15.11 13.30
C ASN A 477 2.84 -14.31 13.15
N THR A 478 3.64 -14.26 14.22
CA THR A 478 4.89 -13.50 14.24
C THR A 478 5.95 -14.05 13.31
N PHE A 479 6.06 -15.38 13.23
CA PHE A 479 7.02 -16.06 12.36
C PHE A 479 6.73 -15.86 10.88
N GLU A 480 5.48 -16.00 10.45
CA GLU A 480 5.07 -15.78 9.05
C GLU A 480 5.51 -14.38 8.58
N PHE A 481 5.22 -13.36 9.39
CA PHE A 481 5.59 -11.98 9.08
C PHE A 481 7.10 -11.74 9.08
N ALA A 482 7.83 -12.24 10.09
CA ALA A 482 9.28 -12.09 10.14
C ALA A 482 9.97 -12.84 8.99
N ASN A 483 9.48 -14.02 8.63
CA ASN A 483 10.01 -14.83 7.54
C ASN A 483 9.82 -14.14 6.19
N TRP A 484 8.69 -13.48 5.97
CA TRP A 484 8.47 -12.64 4.78
C TRP A 484 9.51 -11.51 4.69
N ILE A 485 9.74 -10.75 5.77
CA ILE A 485 10.77 -9.69 5.80
C ILE A 485 12.15 -10.28 5.54
N GLY A 486 12.51 -11.34 6.26
CA GLY A 486 13.83 -11.97 6.18
C GLY A 486 14.14 -12.50 4.79
N ARG A 487 13.16 -13.12 4.12
CA ARG A 487 13.29 -13.61 2.73
C ARG A 487 13.35 -12.49 1.70
N THR A 488 12.50 -11.48 1.84
CA THR A 488 12.43 -10.35 0.91
C THR A 488 13.71 -9.54 0.95
N LYS A 489 14.30 -9.39 2.14
CA LYS A 489 15.51 -8.58 2.39
C LYS A 489 16.81 -9.36 2.51
N GLN A 490 16.76 -10.69 2.47
CA GLN A 490 17.91 -11.57 2.73
C GLN A 490 18.62 -11.22 4.05
N LYS A 491 17.84 -11.04 5.13
CA LYS A 491 18.37 -10.73 6.46
C LYS A 491 17.88 -11.72 7.50
N ASN A 492 18.81 -12.13 8.36
CA ASN A 492 18.46 -12.93 9.53
C ASN A 492 17.62 -12.09 10.49
N ILE A 493 16.50 -12.66 10.93
CA ILE A 493 15.59 -12.02 11.86
C ILE A 493 15.17 -12.98 12.96
N TYR A 494 15.31 -12.53 14.21
CA TYR A 494 14.98 -13.33 15.39
C TYR A 494 13.62 -12.92 15.95
N VAL A 495 12.70 -13.87 16.01
CA VAL A 495 11.34 -13.71 16.53
C VAL A 495 11.34 -14.00 18.02
N ILE A 496 11.04 -12.98 18.81
CA ILE A 496 11.05 -13.01 20.27
C ILE A 496 9.64 -12.64 20.76
N SER A 497 8.85 -13.65 21.13
CA SER A 497 7.41 -13.49 21.46
C SER A 497 7.07 -13.91 22.88
N THR A 498 6.81 -12.97 23.80
CA THR A 498 6.43 -13.29 25.17
C THR A 498 4.91 -13.17 25.38
N PRO A 499 4.21 -14.28 25.75
CA PRO A 499 2.79 -14.23 26.09
C PRO A 499 2.56 -13.74 27.53
N LYS A 500 3.62 -13.70 28.36
CA LYS A 500 3.52 -13.33 29.77
C LYS A 500 3.42 -11.82 29.90
N ARG A 501 2.36 -11.36 30.56
CA ARG A 501 2.20 -9.95 30.89
C ARG A 501 2.94 -9.62 32.21
N PRO A 502 3.62 -8.46 32.33
CA PRO A 502 4.30 -8.08 33.58
C PRO A 502 3.35 -7.91 34.77
N VAL A 503 2.17 -7.32 34.54
CA VAL A 503 1.12 -7.14 35.54
C VAL A 503 -0.13 -7.89 35.06
N PRO A 504 -0.60 -8.92 35.78
CA PRO A 504 -1.79 -9.67 35.41
C PRO A 504 -3.06 -8.81 35.50
N LEU A 505 -4.13 -9.22 34.81
CA LEU A 505 -5.42 -8.54 34.81
C LEU A 505 -6.51 -9.35 35.48
N GLU A 506 -7.39 -8.64 36.18
CA GLU A 506 -8.68 -9.17 36.64
C GLU A 506 -9.80 -8.47 35.87
N ILE A 507 -10.66 -9.23 35.18
CA ILE A 507 -11.79 -8.68 34.43
C ILE A 507 -13.07 -8.88 35.24
N ASN A 508 -13.75 -7.76 35.47
CA ASN A 508 -14.95 -7.66 36.28
C ASN A 508 -16.14 -7.17 35.47
N ILE A 509 -17.35 -7.51 35.89
CA ILE A 509 -18.61 -6.93 35.39
C ILE A 509 -19.20 -6.05 36.49
N TRP A 510 -19.62 -4.85 36.13
CA TRP A 510 -20.40 -3.97 37.00
C TRP A 510 -21.89 -4.19 36.77
N ALA A 511 -22.62 -4.65 37.79
CA ALA A 511 -24.07 -4.85 37.75
C ALA A 511 -24.72 -4.44 39.09
N LYS A 512 -25.78 -3.61 39.03
CA LYS A 512 -26.53 -3.10 40.21
C LYS A 512 -25.63 -2.69 41.40
N ASP A 513 -24.70 -1.78 41.15
CA ASP A 513 -23.77 -1.23 42.15
C ASP A 513 -22.81 -2.26 42.79
N THR A 514 -22.57 -3.39 42.12
CA THR A 514 -21.62 -4.41 42.57
C THR A 514 -20.59 -4.75 41.48
N ILE A 515 -19.32 -4.90 41.88
CA ILE A 515 -18.22 -5.38 41.03
C ILE A 515 -18.15 -6.90 41.18
N LEU A 516 -18.32 -7.63 40.09
CA LEU A 516 -18.28 -9.09 40.05
C LEU A 516 -17.06 -9.56 39.23
N PRO A 517 -16.08 -10.26 39.84
CA PRO A 517 -14.93 -10.77 39.10
C PRO A 517 -15.34 -11.98 38.27
N VAL A 518 -15.21 -11.89 36.96
CA VAL A 518 -15.59 -12.96 36.03
C VAL A 518 -14.39 -13.64 35.41
N ILE A 519 -13.24 -12.99 35.35
CA ILE A 519 -11.97 -13.60 34.93
C ILE A 519 -10.89 -13.20 35.94
N ASN A 520 -10.22 -14.20 36.51
CA ASN A 520 -9.15 -14.00 37.49
C ASN A 520 -7.80 -13.68 36.81
N ALA A 521 -6.77 -13.39 37.62
CA ALA A 521 -5.41 -13.10 37.17
C ALA A 521 -4.77 -14.21 36.31
N ASN A 522 -5.22 -15.46 36.48
CA ASN A 522 -4.76 -16.63 35.72
C ASN A 522 -5.50 -16.81 34.38
N ARG A 523 -6.39 -15.87 34.01
CA ARG A 523 -7.26 -15.93 32.83
C ARG A 523 -8.30 -17.06 32.84
N GLU A 524 -8.72 -17.50 34.02
CA GLU A 524 -9.78 -18.52 34.16
C GLU A 524 -11.17 -17.85 34.23
N PHE A 525 -12.14 -18.39 33.48
CA PHE A 525 -13.51 -17.87 33.45
C PHE A 525 -14.36 -18.42 34.60
N ILE A 526 -14.89 -17.54 35.44
CA ILE A 526 -15.72 -17.88 36.60
C ILE A 526 -17.21 -17.87 36.21
N ASP A 527 -17.72 -19.01 35.74
CA ASP A 527 -19.11 -19.17 35.31
C ASP A 527 -20.13 -18.79 36.40
N TYR A 528 -19.82 -19.02 37.68
CA TYR A 528 -20.70 -18.68 38.80
C TYR A 528 -20.98 -17.18 38.91
N ASN A 529 -19.92 -16.35 38.86
CA ASN A 529 -20.05 -14.90 38.93
C ASN A 529 -20.70 -14.34 37.67
N PHE A 530 -20.46 -14.97 36.52
CA PHE A 530 -21.18 -14.62 35.30
C PHE A 530 -22.68 -14.93 35.43
N LYS A 531 -23.10 -16.10 35.92
CA LYS A 531 -24.55 -16.37 36.14
C LYS A 531 -25.17 -15.40 37.15
N LYS A 532 -24.42 -15.04 38.20
CA LYS A 532 -24.85 -14.07 39.23
C LYS A 532 -25.15 -12.69 38.63
N HIS A 533 -24.36 -12.20 37.67
CA HIS A 533 -24.63 -10.90 37.02
C HIS A 533 -25.98 -10.92 36.26
N ILE A 534 -26.28 -12.03 35.56
CA ILE A 534 -27.53 -12.19 34.81
C ILE A 534 -28.72 -12.20 35.78
N GLN A 535 -28.61 -12.94 36.88
CA GLN A 535 -29.65 -13.01 37.92
C GLN A 535 -29.91 -11.64 38.57
N LEU A 536 -28.87 -10.82 38.75
CA LEU A 536 -29.03 -9.46 39.27
C LEU A 536 -29.79 -8.57 38.30
N LEU A 537 -29.56 -8.68 36.99
CA LEU A 537 -30.19 -7.81 35.98
C LEU A 537 -31.60 -8.25 35.58
N GLN A 538 -31.93 -9.55 35.66
CA GLN A 538 -33.28 -10.03 35.37
C GLN A 538 -34.31 -9.46 36.37
N PRO A 539 -35.48 -8.99 35.90
CA PRO A 539 -36.58 -8.66 36.80
C PRO A 539 -37.05 -9.95 37.47
N LYS A 540 -37.11 -9.97 38.81
CA LYS A 540 -37.77 -11.07 39.53
C LYS A 540 -39.22 -11.11 39.06
N SER A 541 -39.61 -12.17 38.35
CA SER A 541 -41.02 -12.47 38.09
C SER A 541 -41.68 -12.63 39.46
N ILE A 542 -42.52 -11.65 39.82
CA ILE A 542 -43.37 -11.75 41.00
C ILE A 542 -44.32 -12.90 40.72
N GLU A 543 -44.06 -14.06 41.33
CA GLU A 543 -45.06 -15.10 41.48
C GLU A 543 -46.20 -14.52 42.33
N ASN A 544 -47.29 -14.18 41.65
CA ASN A 544 -48.52 -13.73 42.28
C ASN A 544 -49.07 -14.83 43.20
N LYS A 545 -48.81 -14.71 44.51
CA LYS A 545 -49.68 -15.27 45.54
C LYS A 545 -50.77 -14.26 45.85
N ASN A 546 -52.00 -14.63 45.47
CA ASN A 546 -53.29 -14.26 46.04
C ASN A 546 -53.40 -12.86 46.66
N ASP A 547 -54.14 -11.95 46.00
CA ASP A 547 -55.32 -11.40 46.66
C ASP A 547 -56.37 -10.84 45.70
N LYS A 548 -57.63 -11.13 46.03
CA LYS A 548 -58.85 -10.81 45.29
C LYS A 548 -59.36 -9.40 45.61
N LYS A 549 -59.97 -8.78 44.59
CA LYS A 549 -60.94 -7.66 44.61
C LYS A 549 -60.36 -6.24 44.87
N LYS A 550 -60.43 -5.37 43.86
CA LYS A 550 -61.63 -4.56 43.56
C LYS A 550 -61.48 -3.83 42.22
N THR A 551 -62.60 -3.80 41.52
CA THR A 551 -62.93 -3.08 40.30
C THR A 551 -62.69 -1.58 40.42
N GLY A 552 -62.14 -0.97 39.37
CA GLY A 552 -61.99 0.47 39.21
C GLY A 552 -61.16 0.79 37.96
N GLU A 553 -61.81 0.73 36.80
CA GLU A 553 -61.23 1.22 35.54
C GLU A 553 -60.93 2.72 35.65
N VAL A 554 -59.65 3.07 35.74
CA VAL A 554 -59.16 4.38 35.29
C VAL A 554 -58.10 4.09 34.23
N LYS A 555 -58.50 4.23 32.96
CA LYS A 555 -57.60 4.26 31.81
C LYS A 555 -56.68 5.48 31.93
N LYS A 556 -55.56 5.33 32.64
CA LYS A 556 -54.41 6.23 32.43
C LYS A 556 -53.78 5.87 31.09
N LYS A 557 -53.98 6.73 30.09
CA LYS A 557 -53.16 6.78 28.87
C LYS A 557 -51.70 6.81 29.29
N VAL A 558 -51.00 5.69 29.13
CA VAL A 558 -49.54 5.66 29.12
C VAL A 558 -49.14 6.31 27.82
N ILE A 559 -48.82 7.60 27.88
CA ILE A 559 -48.08 8.29 26.83
C ILE A 559 -46.71 7.62 26.82
N SER A 560 -46.48 6.76 25.83
CA SER A 560 -45.18 6.13 25.57
C SER A 560 -44.20 7.20 25.10
N THR A 561 -43.59 7.91 26.05
CA THR A 561 -42.38 8.68 25.76
C THR A 561 -41.31 7.73 25.25
N ARG A 562 -40.84 7.96 24.01
CA ARG A 562 -39.84 7.19 23.24
C ARG A 562 -38.48 6.94 23.95
N PHE A 563 -38.32 7.29 25.22
CA PHE A 563 -37.07 7.22 25.99
C PHE A 563 -36.89 5.96 26.85
N GLN A 564 -37.89 5.08 26.97
CA GLN A 564 -37.80 3.93 27.90
C GLN A 564 -37.00 2.71 27.40
N ASN A 565 -36.70 2.61 26.10
CA ASN A 565 -35.97 1.45 25.53
C ASN A 565 -34.45 1.65 25.37
N PHE A 566 -33.86 2.73 25.93
CA PHE A 566 -32.42 2.93 25.84
C PHE A 566 -31.68 2.18 26.95
N ASN A 567 -30.79 1.25 26.53
CA ASN A 567 -29.82 0.55 27.39
C ASN A 567 -28.56 1.42 27.50
N GLY A 568 -28.55 2.34 28.47
CA GLY A 568 -27.44 3.24 28.71
C GLY A 568 -27.38 3.71 30.17
N PRO A 569 -26.30 4.42 30.56
CA PRO A 569 -26.11 4.86 31.93
C PRO A 569 -27.16 5.87 32.38
N SER A 570 -27.52 5.82 33.66
CA SER A 570 -28.31 6.86 34.33
C SER A 570 -27.37 7.92 34.92
N LYS A 571 -27.90 9.11 35.26
CA LYS A 571 -27.12 10.19 35.89
C LYS A 571 -26.38 9.76 37.18
N ASN A 572 -26.89 8.76 37.90
CA ASN A 572 -26.28 8.25 39.14
C ASN A 572 -25.29 7.10 38.92
N THR A 573 -25.18 6.55 37.70
CA THR A 573 -24.37 5.37 37.43
C THR A 573 -22.87 5.65 37.59
N TRP A 574 -22.36 6.74 37.01
CA TRP A 574 -20.94 7.11 37.10
C TRP A 574 -20.52 7.56 38.50
N PRO A 575 -21.28 8.41 39.21
CA PRO A 575 -20.98 8.73 40.61
C PRO A 575 -20.93 7.51 41.54
N SER A 576 -21.86 6.55 41.35
CA SER A 576 -21.89 5.31 42.14
C SER A 576 -20.64 4.46 41.93
N LEU A 577 -20.28 4.21 40.66
CA LEU A 577 -19.08 3.46 40.30
C LEU A 577 -17.81 4.13 40.87
N LEU A 578 -17.64 5.43 40.65
CA LEU A 578 -16.46 6.15 41.10
C LEU A 578 -16.38 6.25 42.63
N GLY A 579 -17.52 6.34 43.32
CA GLY A 579 -17.59 6.23 44.77
C GLY A 579 -17.06 4.88 45.28
N GLU A 580 -17.43 3.78 44.63
CA GLU A 580 -16.96 2.45 44.96
C GLU A 580 -15.47 2.24 44.63
N LEU A 581 -15.01 2.74 43.47
CA LEU A 581 -13.59 2.72 43.10
C LEU A 581 -12.73 3.53 44.06
N LYS A 582 -13.22 4.68 44.52
CA LYS A 582 -12.52 5.51 45.52
C LYS A 582 -12.42 4.80 46.87
N LYS A 583 -13.50 4.15 47.34
CA LYS A 583 -13.48 3.35 48.58
C LYS A 583 -12.46 2.20 48.52
N LYS A 584 -12.30 1.58 47.35
CA LYS A 584 -11.36 0.47 47.13
C LYS A 584 -9.96 0.90 46.69
N ASN A 585 -9.66 2.21 46.68
CA ASN A 585 -8.39 2.78 46.20
C ASN A 585 -8.00 2.36 44.76
N LEU A 586 -8.98 2.13 43.88
CA LEU A 586 -8.77 1.67 42.51
C LEU A 586 -8.53 2.80 41.48
N LEU A 587 -8.37 4.04 41.94
CA LEU A 587 -8.04 5.20 41.11
C LEU A 587 -6.51 5.29 40.87
N PRO A 588 -6.05 5.82 39.73
CA PRO A 588 -6.81 6.47 38.65
C PRO A 588 -7.51 5.48 37.70
N ALA A 589 -8.64 5.90 37.14
CA ALA A 589 -9.47 5.12 36.24
C ALA A 589 -9.64 5.77 34.85
N VAL A 590 -9.49 4.97 33.80
CA VAL A 590 -9.78 5.37 32.41
C VAL A 590 -11.05 4.67 31.95
N ILE A 591 -12.01 5.45 31.45
CA ILE A 591 -13.31 5.00 31.00
C ILE A 591 -13.36 5.14 29.47
N PHE A 592 -13.36 4.00 28.77
CA PHE A 592 -13.47 3.97 27.32
C PHE A 592 -14.92 4.12 26.88
N VAL A 593 -15.17 5.15 26.08
CA VAL A 593 -16.47 5.51 25.51
C VAL A 593 -16.29 5.74 24.00
N PHE A 594 -17.08 5.05 23.17
CA PHE A 594 -16.91 5.04 21.71
C PHE A 594 -17.60 6.21 20.98
N SER A 595 -18.01 7.26 21.70
CA SER A 595 -18.66 8.44 21.11
C SER A 595 -18.16 9.72 21.77
N GLN A 596 -17.61 10.63 20.96
CA GLN A 596 -17.04 11.90 21.43
C GLN A 596 -18.07 12.74 22.22
N LYS A 597 -19.30 12.80 21.72
CA LYS A 597 -20.40 13.50 22.37
C LYS A 597 -20.74 12.89 23.74
N ARG A 598 -20.76 11.55 23.82
CA ARG A 598 -21.04 10.84 25.08
C ARG A 598 -19.89 11.00 26.09
N CYS A 599 -18.64 11.08 25.65
CA CYS A 599 -17.51 11.35 26.55
C CYS A 599 -17.71 12.66 27.32
N SER A 600 -18.07 13.73 26.60
CA SER A 600 -18.32 15.03 27.20
C SER A 600 -19.55 14.99 28.13
N GLU A 601 -20.65 14.37 27.67
CA GLU A 601 -21.87 14.24 28.49
C GLU A 601 -21.63 13.47 29.81
N TYR A 602 -20.82 12.41 29.80
CA TYR A 602 -20.50 11.65 31.01
C TYR A 602 -19.56 12.39 31.94
N ALA A 603 -18.64 13.20 31.42
CA ALA A 603 -17.79 14.06 32.23
C ALA A 603 -18.61 15.18 32.91
N ASP A 604 -19.55 15.79 32.19
CA ASP A 604 -20.42 16.85 32.74
C ASP A 604 -21.31 16.34 33.88
N GLN A 605 -21.79 15.09 33.79
CA GLN A 605 -22.55 14.43 34.87
C GLN A 605 -21.76 14.33 36.18
N LEU A 606 -20.42 14.34 36.12
CA LEU A 606 -19.52 14.26 37.27
C LEU A 606 -19.02 15.62 37.75
N GLY A 607 -19.46 16.72 37.14
CA GLY A 607 -18.98 18.07 37.42
C GLY A 607 -19.12 18.52 38.89
N SER A 608 -19.93 17.85 39.72
CA SER A 608 -20.06 18.13 41.16
C SER A 608 -18.98 17.48 42.04
N SER A 609 -18.26 16.47 41.52
CA SER A 609 -17.27 15.72 42.28
C SER A 609 -15.85 16.27 42.12
N ASN A 610 -15.06 16.27 43.20
CA ASN A 610 -13.65 16.66 43.19
C ASN A 610 -12.77 15.50 43.66
N PHE A 611 -11.71 15.21 42.89
CA PHE A 611 -10.76 14.12 43.13
C PHE A 611 -9.35 14.58 43.49
N ILE A 612 -9.06 15.88 43.44
CA ILE A 612 -7.72 16.44 43.74
C ILE A 612 -7.74 17.44 44.89
N ASN A 613 -6.57 17.60 45.52
CA ASN A 613 -6.38 18.54 46.63
C ASN A 613 -6.22 19.98 46.13
N ALA A 614 -6.41 20.98 47.01
CA ALA A 614 -6.27 22.40 46.66
C ALA A 614 -4.87 22.76 46.13
N LYS A 615 -3.80 22.14 46.67
CA LYS A 615 -2.42 22.34 46.19
C LYS A 615 -2.21 21.79 44.78
N GLU A 616 -2.73 20.58 44.52
CA GLU A 616 -2.70 19.96 43.19
C GLU A 616 -3.51 20.79 42.19
N SER A 617 -4.70 21.25 42.58
CA SER A 617 -5.56 22.11 41.76
C SER A 617 -4.87 23.44 41.41
N SER A 618 -4.16 24.05 42.35
CA SER A 618 -3.34 25.25 42.08
C SER A 618 -2.19 24.98 41.10
N HIS A 619 -1.55 23.82 41.20
CA HIS A 619 -0.47 23.44 40.28
C HIS A 619 -0.99 23.17 38.87
N VAL A 620 -2.10 22.44 38.76
CA VAL A 620 -2.82 22.20 37.50
C VAL A 620 -3.22 23.53 36.86
N ARG A 621 -3.75 24.48 37.63
CA ARG A 621 -4.08 25.82 37.13
C ARG A 621 -2.85 26.56 36.59
N MET A 622 -1.74 26.55 37.32
CA MET A 622 -0.50 27.18 36.86
C MET A 622 0.02 26.55 35.55
N LEU A 623 -0.09 25.23 35.39
CA LEU A 623 0.27 24.52 34.16
C LEU A 623 -0.66 24.88 33.00
N ILE A 624 -1.98 24.95 33.24
CA ILE A 624 -2.96 25.40 32.25
C ILE A 624 -2.60 26.83 31.81
N ASP A 625 -2.43 27.76 32.74
CA ASP A 625 -2.12 29.18 32.46
C ASP A 625 -0.82 29.32 31.66
N ARG A 626 0.23 28.55 32.01
CA ARG A 626 1.49 28.50 31.25
C ARG A 626 1.29 27.99 29.82
N SER A 627 0.45 26.96 29.64
CA SER A 627 0.20 26.33 28.34
C SER A 627 -0.60 27.25 27.41
N ILE A 628 -1.66 27.89 27.93
CA ILE A 628 -2.52 28.78 27.15
C ILE A 628 -1.88 30.16 26.90
N ASN A 629 -0.86 30.56 27.65
CA ASN A 629 -0.14 31.82 27.44
C ASN A 629 0.54 31.94 26.07
N ARG A 630 0.72 30.81 25.36
CA ARG A 630 1.20 30.79 23.96
C ARG A 630 0.15 31.23 22.95
N LEU A 631 -1.14 31.21 23.33
CA LEU A 631 -2.27 31.51 22.45
C LEU A 631 -2.66 32.99 22.51
N LYS A 632 -3.38 33.48 21.50
CA LYS A 632 -4.02 34.80 21.50
C LYS A 632 -5.12 34.89 22.56
N LYS A 633 -5.47 36.10 23.00
CA LYS A 633 -6.49 36.31 24.04
C LYS A 633 -7.84 35.70 23.66
N GLU A 634 -8.28 35.87 22.42
CA GLU A 634 -9.53 35.31 21.90
C GLU A 634 -9.55 33.78 21.94
N ASP A 635 -8.43 33.14 21.59
CA ASP A 635 -8.30 31.68 21.63
C ASP A 635 -8.27 31.14 23.06
N ARG A 636 -7.71 31.87 24.02
CA ARG A 636 -7.71 31.47 25.46
C ARG A 636 -9.12 31.41 26.04
N GLU A 637 -10.01 32.26 25.54
CA GLU A 637 -11.39 32.39 26.02
C GLU A 637 -12.36 31.43 25.31
N LEU A 638 -11.85 30.48 24.50
CA LEU A 638 -12.67 29.49 23.83
C LEU A 638 -13.49 28.65 24.84
N PRO A 639 -14.80 28.42 24.58
CA PRO A 639 -15.66 27.68 25.49
C PRO A 639 -15.13 26.28 25.85
N GLN A 640 -14.54 25.58 24.87
CA GLN A 640 -13.94 24.26 25.10
C GLN A 640 -12.79 24.31 26.11
N ILE A 641 -11.88 25.29 25.98
CA ILE A 641 -10.73 25.45 26.88
C ILE A 641 -11.21 25.77 28.29
N LEU A 642 -12.18 26.67 28.45
CA LEU A 642 -12.75 27.03 29.75
C LEU A 642 -13.45 25.83 30.41
N ALA A 643 -14.27 25.08 29.65
CA ALA A 643 -14.96 23.90 30.16
C ALA A 643 -13.98 22.83 30.63
N ILE A 644 -12.96 22.51 29.82
CA ILE A 644 -11.97 21.48 30.15
C ILE A 644 -11.05 21.94 31.29
N SER A 645 -10.67 23.21 31.34
CA SER A 645 -9.89 23.76 32.46
C SER A 645 -10.61 23.59 33.80
N ASN A 646 -11.93 23.80 33.83
CA ASN A 646 -12.75 23.58 35.02
C ASN A 646 -12.84 22.09 35.43
N LEU A 647 -12.83 21.17 34.47
CA LEU A 647 -12.80 19.72 34.74
C LEU A 647 -11.42 19.28 35.25
N LEU A 648 -10.35 19.76 34.63
CA LEU A 648 -8.97 19.45 35.01
C LEU A 648 -8.66 19.88 36.45
N GLN A 649 -9.15 21.06 36.87
CA GLN A 649 -9.03 21.53 38.26
C GLN A 649 -9.77 20.67 39.29
N LYS A 650 -10.62 19.74 38.86
CA LYS A 650 -11.31 18.74 39.70
C LYS A 650 -10.70 17.34 39.60
N GLY A 651 -9.66 17.16 38.77
CA GLY A 651 -9.03 15.86 38.50
C GLY A 651 -9.82 14.97 37.53
N ILE A 652 -10.73 15.55 36.75
CA ILE A 652 -11.54 14.87 35.74
C ILE A 652 -11.10 15.38 34.36
N ALA A 653 -11.00 14.51 33.37
CA ALA A 653 -10.67 14.92 32.02
C ALA A 653 -11.43 14.15 30.95
N VAL A 654 -11.42 14.70 29.74
CA VAL A 654 -11.97 14.09 28.53
C VAL A 654 -10.87 14.02 27.48
N HIS A 655 -10.81 12.92 26.72
CA HIS A 655 -9.88 12.75 25.61
C HIS A 655 -10.57 12.12 24.39
N HIS A 656 -10.66 12.87 23.31
CA HIS A 656 -11.15 12.38 22.02
C HIS A 656 -10.60 13.20 20.85
N GLY A 657 -10.70 12.66 19.63
CA GLY A 657 -10.21 13.30 18.40
C GLY A 657 -10.86 14.64 18.04
N GLY A 658 -12.05 14.94 18.58
CA GLY A 658 -12.73 16.23 18.42
C GLY A 658 -12.19 17.38 19.28
N LEU A 659 -11.29 17.12 20.25
CA LEU A 659 -10.66 18.18 21.05
C LEU A 659 -9.53 18.87 20.28
N LEU A 660 -9.29 20.14 20.58
CA LEU A 660 -8.14 20.88 20.07
C LEU A 660 -6.82 20.16 20.40
N PRO A 661 -5.82 20.15 19.49
CA PRO A 661 -4.54 19.47 19.73
C PRO A 661 -3.87 19.89 21.03
N ILE A 662 -3.76 21.19 21.31
CA ILE A 662 -3.16 21.71 22.55
C ILE A 662 -3.87 21.21 23.81
N VAL A 663 -5.20 21.06 23.76
CA VAL A 663 -6.00 20.58 24.89
C VAL A 663 -5.79 19.08 25.09
N LYS A 664 -5.69 18.30 24.01
CA LYS A 664 -5.37 16.88 24.09
C LYS A 664 -4.00 16.65 24.73
N GLU A 665 -2.98 17.36 24.26
CA GLU A 665 -1.62 17.25 24.79
C GLU A 665 -1.56 17.66 26.26
N LEU A 666 -2.30 18.71 26.65
CA LEU A 666 -2.39 19.14 28.05
C LEU A 666 -3.02 18.06 28.94
N VAL A 667 -4.11 17.43 28.48
CA VAL A 667 -4.75 16.30 29.19
C VAL A 667 -3.79 15.12 29.30
N GLU A 668 -3.05 14.79 28.25
CA GLU A 668 -2.08 13.70 28.23
C GLU A 668 -0.93 13.95 29.22
N ILE A 669 -0.35 15.15 29.23
CA ILE A 669 0.73 15.54 30.17
C ILE A 669 0.22 15.48 31.62
N LEU A 670 -0.93 16.08 31.92
CA LEU A 670 -1.50 16.07 33.27
C LEU A 670 -1.91 14.66 33.74
N PHE A 671 -2.26 13.78 32.81
CA PHE A 671 -2.57 12.38 33.10
C PHE A 671 -1.28 11.60 33.40
N ALA A 672 -0.22 11.82 32.61
CA ALA A 672 1.09 11.21 32.83
C ALA A 672 1.71 11.64 34.17
N GLU A 673 1.54 12.91 34.58
CA GLU A 673 1.96 13.41 35.89
C GLU A 673 1.08 12.92 37.06
N GLY A 674 -0.05 12.26 36.77
CA GLY A 674 -0.91 11.63 37.77
C GLY A 674 -1.89 12.57 38.47
N TYR A 675 -2.09 13.80 37.98
CA TYR A 675 -3.08 14.74 38.52
C TYR A 675 -4.51 14.36 38.16
N ILE A 676 -4.72 13.77 36.98
CA ILE A 676 -6.05 13.32 36.56
C ILE A 676 -6.34 11.95 37.18
N LYS A 677 -7.46 11.84 37.92
CA LYS A 677 -7.89 10.59 38.57
C LYS A 677 -8.96 9.85 37.77
N VAL A 678 -9.76 10.57 36.99
CA VAL A 678 -10.82 10.00 36.15
C VAL A 678 -10.70 10.58 34.75
N LEU A 679 -10.55 9.72 33.75
CA LEU A 679 -10.45 10.13 32.36
C LEU A 679 -11.51 9.42 31.51
N PHE A 680 -12.33 10.19 30.80
CA PHE A 680 -13.21 9.67 29.76
C PHE A 680 -12.50 9.75 28.42
N ALA A 681 -12.19 8.61 27.82
CA ALA A 681 -11.38 8.54 26.62
C ALA A 681 -12.05 7.72 25.51
N THR A 682 -11.74 8.07 24.26
CA THR A 682 -12.03 7.21 23.10
C THR A 682 -10.91 6.19 22.88
N GLU A 683 -11.15 5.22 22.00
CA GLU A 683 -10.18 4.17 21.64
C GLU A 683 -8.78 4.71 21.29
N THR A 684 -8.72 5.87 20.61
CA THR A 684 -7.45 6.50 20.20
C THR A 684 -6.49 6.78 21.36
N PHE A 685 -6.98 6.92 22.59
CA PHE A 685 -6.15 7.12 23.77
C PHE A 685 -5.44 5.84 24.24
N ALA A 686 -6.02 4.67 23.95
CA ALA A 686 -5.40 3.39 24.27
C ALA A 686 -4.15 3.14 23.43
N MET A 687 -3.96 3.92 22.38
CA MET A 687 -2.87 3.82 21.44
C MET A 687 -1.78 4.83 21.83
N GLY A 688 -0.57 4.34 22.10
CA GLY A 688 0.62 5.20 22.07
C GLY A 688 0.88 6.15 23.24
N LEU A 689 0.51 5.83 24.49
CA LEU A 689 1.01 6.59 25.66
C LEU A 689 1.43 5.66 26.81
N ASN A 690 2.49 6.02 27.54
CA ASN A 690 2.81 5.44 28.84
C ASN A 690 1.86 6.03 29.90
N LEU A 691 0.88 5.25 30.33
CA LEU A 691 -0.28 5.72 31.09
C LEU A 691 -0.26 5.14 32.50
N PRO A 692 -0.25 5.96 33.56
CA PRO A 692 -0.30 5.49 34.93
C PRO A 692 -1.74 5.09 35.33
N THR A 693 -2.34 4.11 34.67
CA THR A 693 -3.74 3.70 34.90
C THR A 693 -3.83 2.45 35.77
N ARG A 694 -4.58 2.51 36.88
CA ARG A 694 -4.84 1.34 37.73
C ARG A 694 -6.06 0.55 37.27
N THR A 695 -7.13 1.26 36.91
CA THR A 695 -8.41 0.67 36.48
C THR A 695 -8.81 1.10 35.08
N VAL A 696 -9.22 0.16 34.23
CA VAL A 696 -9.85 0.44 32.94
C VAL A 696 -11.32 0.04 32.97
N VAL A 697 -12.20 0.91 32.51
CA VAL A 697 -13.64 0.69 32.47
C VAL A 697 -14.13 0.77 31.03
N PHE A 698 -14.89 -0.22 30.57
CA PHE A 698 -15.56 -0.20 29.28
C PHE A 698 -17.02 0.20 29.46
N SER A 699 -17.43 1.34 28.87
CA SER A 699 -18.83 1.76 28.94
C SER A 699 -19.75 0.83 28.15
N GLU A 700 -19.26 0.30 27.04
CA GLU A 700 -19.93 -0.62 26.12
C GLU A 700 -18.86 -1.58 25.54
N ILE A 701 -19.27 -2.70 24.94
CA ILE A 701 -18.38 -3.64 24.22
C ILE A 701 -18.68 -3.70 22.71
N ARG A 702 -19.55 -2.79 22.25
CA ARG A 702 -19.91 -2.62 20.85
C ARG A 702 -19.50 -1.22 20.41
N LYS A 703 -19.03 -1.10 19.17
CA LYS A 703 -18.66 0.17 18.54
C LYS A 703 -19.24 0.28 17.13
N HIS A 704 -19.32 1.52 16.65
CA HIS A 704 -19.65 1.83 15.28
C HIS A 704 -18.37 1.94 14.45
N ASP A 705 -18.24 1.09 13.43
CA ASP A 705 -17.06 1.07 12.55
C ASP A 705 -17.20 1.96 11.31
N GLY A 706 -18.24 2.82 11.27
CA GLY A 706 -18.60 3.60 10.09
C GLY A 706 -19.76 2.97 9.30
N ASN A 707 -19.81 1.64 9.25
CA ASN A 707 -20.86 0.92 8.51
C ASN A 707 -21.91 0.28 9.43
N GLN A 708 -21.45 -0.42 10.48
CA GLN A 708 -22.34 -1.17 11.37
C GLN A 708 -21.87 -1.10 12.82
N GLN A 709 -22.80 -1.38 13.74
CA GLN A 709 -22.51 -1.62 15.15
C GLN A 709 -21.99 -3.05 15.34
N ARG A 710 -20.68 -3.21 15.59
CA ARG A 710 -20.04 -4.51 15.81
C ARG A 710 -19.45 -4.63 17.21
N TYR A 711 -19.16 -5.86 17.64
CA TYR A 711 -18.36 -6.08 18.85
C TYR A 711 -16.90 -5.70 18.63
N LEU A 712 -16.21 -5.36 19.71
CA LEU A 712 -14.77 -5.13 19.70
C LEU A 712 -14.03 -6.41 19.33
N ASN A 713 -12.96 -6.26 18.55
CA ASN A 713 -12.08 -7.38 18.26
C ASN A 713 -11.25 -7.71 19.53
N PRO A 714 -10.82 -8.98 19.71
CA PRO A 714 -10.04 -9.36 20.89
C PRO A 714 -8.72 -8.58 21.01
N GLY A 715 -8.13 -8.19 19.88
CA GLY A 715 -6.94 -7.32 19.83
C GLY A 715 -7.20 -5.91 20.38
N GLU A 716 -8.28 -5.27 19.94
CA GLU A 716 -8.71 -3.93 20.40
C GLU A 716 -8.98 -3.95 21.91
N PHE A 717 -9.71 -4.98 22.38
CA PHE A 717 -9.97 -5.18 23.80
C PHE A 717 -8.67 -5.38 24.60
N THR A 718 -7.77 -6.24 24.12
CA THR A 718 -6.47 -6.50 24.77
C THR A 718 -5.60 -5.25 24.83
N GLN A 719 -5.65 -4.39 23.81
CA GLN A 719 -4.90 -3.13 23.78
C GLN A 719 -5.44 -2.14 24.81
N MET A 720 -6.77 -1.96 24.87
CA MET A 720 -7.43 -1.06 25.83
C MET A 720 -7.30 -1.56 27.28
N ALA A 721 -7.65 -2.82 27.54
CA ALA A 721 -7.51 -3.48 28.84
C ALA A 721 -6.03 -3.60 29.26
N GLY A 722 -5.13 -3.69 28.27
CA GLY A 722 -3.67 -3.70 28.40
C GLY A 722 -3.09 -2.48 29.12
N ARG A 723 -3.84 -1.38 29.23
CA ARG A 723 -3.41 -0.17 29.94
C ARG A 723 -3.65 -0.22 31.45
N ALA A 724 -4.45 -1.16 31.96
CA ALA A 724 -4.71 -1.29 33.40
C ALA A 724 -3.56 -1.98 34.13
N GLY A 725 -3.09 -1.41 35.23
CA GLY A 725 -2.04 -1.98 36.08
C GLY A 725 -0.66 -1.43 35.75
N ARG A 726 -0.02 -0.81 36.75
CA ARG A 726 1.29 -0.15 36.62
C ARG A 726 2.40 -1.07 37.10
N ARG A 727 3.40 -1.31 36.25
CA ARG A 727 4.58 -2.12 36.59
C ARG A 727 5.29 -1.51 37.81
N GLY A 728 5.47 -2.30 38.85
CA GLY A 728 6.15 -1.89 40.09
C GLY A 728 5.29 -1.12 41.10
N LEU A 729 4.02 -0.82 40.80
CA LEU A 729 3.10 -0.13 41.72
C LEU A 729 1.85 -0.95 42.05
N ASP A 730 1.30 -1.67 41.08
CA ASP A 730 0.07 -2.45 41.25
C ASP A 730 0.36 -3.95 41.07
N ASP A 731 -0.16 -4.80 41.97
CA ASP A 731 -0.02 -6.26 41.88
C ASP A 731 -0.86 -6.86 40.74
N CYS A 732 -2.07 -6.33 40.54
CA CYS A 732 -3.02 -6.72 39.50
C CYS A 732 -3.70 -5.47 38.92
N GLY A 733 -3.88 -5.44 37.59
CA GLY A 733 -4.67 -4.42 36.91
C GLY A 733 -6.16 -4.76 36.92
N THR A 734 -7.02 -3.79 37.25
CA THR A 734 -8.47 -4.01 37.32
C THR A 734 -9.15 -3.56 36.02
N VAL A 735 -9.92 -4.44 35.41
CA VAL A 735 -10.75 -4.13 34.24
C VAL A 735 -12.23 -4.30 34.61
N ILE A 736 -13.08 -3.36 34.22
CA ILE A 736 -14.52 -3.37 34.54
C ILE A 736 -15.33 -3.18 33.26
N ILE A 737 -16.29 -4.05 33.00
CA ILE A 737 -17.23 -3.95 31.88
C ILE A 737 -18.60 -3.57 32.44
N MET A 738 -19.16 -2.47 31.94
CA MET A 738 -20.45 -1.96 32.41
C MET A 738 -21.61 -2.78 31.86
N ALA A 739 -22.50 -3.23 32.74
CA ALA A 739 -23.79 -3.79 32.37
C ALA A 739 -24.91 -2.93 32.99
N TYR A 740 -25.69 -2.23 32.15
CA TYR A 740 -26.72 -1.31 32.62
C TYR A 740 -28.05 -2.01 32.90
N LYS A 741 -28.85 -2.29 31.86
CA LYS A 741 -30.17 -2.94 31.97
C LYS A 741 -30.17 -4.35 31.41
N ASP A 742 -29.55 -4.55 30.25
CA ASP A 742 -29.54 -5.85 29.58
C ASP A 742 -28.35 -6.71 30.04
N PRO A 743 -28.53 -8.04 30.21
CA PRO A 743 -27.43 -8.94 30.51
C PRO A 743 -26.49 -9.13 29.31
N LEU A 744 -25.22 -9.37 29.58
CA LEU A 744 -24.21 -9.63 28.57
C LEU A 744 -24.31 -11.08 28.06
N SER A 745 -24.17 -11.28 26.75
CA SER A 745 -24.12 -12.62 26.14
C SER A 745 -22.81 -13.32 26.50
N SER A 746 -22.88 -14.56 27.00
CA SER A 746 -21.69 -15.35 27.38
C SER A 746 -20.75 -15.61 26.19
N LEU A 747 -21.31 -15.95 25.03
CA LEU A 747 -20.52 -16.27 23.83
C LEU A 747 -19.73 -15.04 23.35
N SER A 748 -20.43 -13.92 23.12
CA SER A 748 -19.81 -12.68 22.67
C SER A 748 -18.83 -12.12 23.71
N PHE A 749 -19.14 -12.25 25.01
CA PHE A 749 -18.23 -11.83 26.07
C PHE A 749 -16.92 -12.64 26.05
N LYS A 750 -17.01 -13.98 25.95
CA LYS A 750 -15.84 -14.86 25.88
C LYS A 750 -15.02 -14.59 24.62
N GLU A 751 -15.67 -14.34 23.49
CA GLU A 751 -15.00 -13.98 22.24
C GLU A 751 -14.20 -12.68 22.39
N VAL A 752 -14.79 -11.61 22.92
CA VAL A 752 -14.10 -10.32 23.09
C VAL A 752 -12.96 -10.40 24.12
N THR A 753 -13.16 -11.13 25.24
CA THR A 753 -12.23 -11.12 26.38
C THR A 753 -11.14 -12.19 26.34
N LEU A 754 -11.47 -13.39 25.86
CA LEU A 754 -10.58 -14.57 25.81
C LEU A 754 -10.27 -15.01 24.37
N GLY A 755 -10.85 -14.35 23.37
CA GLY A 755 -10.58 -14.65 21.97
C GLY A 755 -9.11 -14.46 21.60
N LYS A 756 -8.67 -15.18 20.57
CA LYS A 756 -7.34 -15.00 20.02
C LYS A 756 -7.26 -13.65 19.31
N PRO A 757 -6.17 -12.88 19.47
CA PRO A 757 -5.97 -11.65 18.71
C PRO A 757 -6.00 -11.91 17.20
N THR A 758 -6.38 -10.90 16.43
CA THR A 758 -6.37 -10.94 14.97
C THR A 758 -4.97 -11.22 14.45
N LYS A 759 -4.88 -12.05 13.40
CA LYS A 759 -3.63 -12.30 12.68
C LYS A 759 -3.20 -11.04 11.93
N LEU A 760 -1.91 -10.90 11.67
CA LEU A 760 -1.38 -9.93 10.74
C LEU A 760 -1.77 -10.35 9.32
N GLU A 761 -2.52 -9.50 8.62
CA GLU A 761 -2.96 -9.70 7.25
C GLU A 761 -2.60 -8.48 6.42
N SER A 762 -2.02 -8.71 5.24
CA SER A 762 -1.69 -7.64 4.29
C SER A 762 -2.94 -6.85 3.92
N GLN A 763 -2.83 -5.52 3.99
CA GLN A 763 -3.81 -4.59 3.45
C GLN A 763 -3.26 -3.90 2.19
N PHE A 764 -2.26 -4.51 1.54
CA PHE A 764 -1.61 -3.94 0.37
C PHE A 764 -2.62 -3.71 -0.76
N ARG A 765 -2.66 -2.47 -1.28
CA ARG A 765 -3.52 -2.06 -2.37
C ARG A 765 -2.76 -1.14 -3.30
N LEU A 766 -3.17 -1.12 -4.56
CA LEU A 766 -2.56 -0.28 -5.56
C LEU A 766 -3.15 1.13 -5.52
N THR A 767 -2.32 2.13 -5.25
CA THR A 767 -2.67 3.55 -5.37
C THR A 767 -2.12 4.12 -6.66
N TYR A 768 -2.78 5.11 -7.28
CA TYR A 768 -2.28 5.68 -8.53
C TYR A 768 -0.96 6.42 -8.30
N ASN A 769 -0.83 7.14 -7.19
CA ASN A 769 0.44 7.77 -6.81
C ASN A 769 1.59 6.76 -6.73
N MET A 770 1.39 5.57 -6.15
CA MET A 770 2.42 4.52 -6.12
C MET A 770 2.79 4.06 -7.54
N ILE A 771 1.80 3.76 -8.38
CA ILE A 771 2.01 3.30 -9.76
C ILE A 771 2.85 4.32 -10.54
N VAL A 772 2.44 5.58 -10.55
CA VAL A 772 3.13 6.61 -11.33
C VAL A 772 4.53 6.90 -10.77
N ASN A 773 4.72 6.86 -9.44
CA ASN A 773 6.05 6.99 -8.84
C ASN A 773 7.00 5.84 -9.23
N LEU A 774 6.51 4.60 -9.28
CA LEU A 774 7.34 3.45 -9.67
C LEU A 774 7.66 3.46 -11.16
N LEU A 775 6.69 3.79 -12.01
CA LEU A 775 6.91 3.99 -13.46
C LEU A 775 7.95 5.08 -13.73
N ARG A 776 7.98 6.15 -12.94
CA ARG A 776 9.00 7.22 -13.04
C ARG A 776 10.40 6.75 -12.65
N ILE A 777 10.50 5.83 -11.69
CA ILE A 777 11.77 5.38 -11.12
C ILE A 777 12.44 4.31 -11.98
N GLU A 778 11.66 3.45 -12.64
CA GLU A 778 12.05 2.35 -13.53
C GLU A 778 12.88 1.22 -12.88
N SER A 779 13.62 1.49 -11.79
CA SER A 779 14.51 0.51 -11.16
C SER A 779 13.77 -0.65 -10.48
N LEU A 780 12.61 -0.35 -9.91
CA LEU A 780 11.73 -1.33 -9.29
C LEU A 780 10.43 -1.35 -10.08
N LYS A 781 10.18 -2.46 -10.78
CA LYS A 781 8.93 -2.62 -11.53
C LYS A 781 7.77 -2.88 -10.58
N MET A 782 6.56 -2.49 -10.99
CA MET A 782 5.35 -2.71 -10.17
C MET A 782 5.12 -4.20 -9.92
N GLU A 783 5.43 -5.04 -10.92
CA GLU A 783 5.32 -6.49 -10.84
C GLU A 783 6.24 -7.07 -9.75
N ASP A 784 7.48 -6.57 -9.65
CA ASP A 784 8.40 -6.97 -8.59
C ASP A 784 7.84 -6.55 -7.21
N MET A 785 7.29 -5.35 -7.10
CA MET A 785 6.72 -4.84 -5.86
C MET A 785 5.47 -5.63 -5.41
N ILE A 786 4.59 -6.01 -6.34
CA ILE A 786 3.46 -6.90 -6.08
C ILE A 786 3.96 -8.29 -5.69
N GLN A 787 4.96 -8.82 -6.41
CA GLN A 787 5.55 -10.12 -6.12
C GLN A 787 6.08 -10.17 -4.69
N PHE A 788 6.83 -9.16 -4.24
CA PHE A 788 7.41 -9.09 -2.89
C PHE A 788 6.44 -8.60 -1.80
N SER A 789 5.18 -8.33 -2.12
CA SER A 789 4.16 -7.94 -1.14
C SER A 789 3.84 -9.07 -0.15
N PHE A 790 3.39 -8.71 1.06
CA PHE A 790 3.06 -9.69 2.10
C PHE A 790 1.81 -10.51 1.73
N GLY A 791 0.88 -9.92 0.97
CA GLY A 791 -0.34 -10.60 0.51
C GLY A 791 -0.06 -11.82 -0.38
N GLU A 792 1.06 -11.82 -1.09
CA GLU A 792 1.47 -12.88 -2.03
C GLU A 792 2.48 -13.88 -1.41
N ASP A 793 2.91 -13.69 -0.15
CA ASP A 793 3.93 -14.54 0.50
C ASP A 793 3.52 -16.02 0.55
N LYS A 794 2.24 -16.32 0.80
CA LYS A 794 1.74 -17.72 0.76
C LYS A 794 1.90 -18.34 -0.63
N GLY A 795 1.66 -17.54 -1.67
CA GLY A 795 1.90 -17.94 -3.05
C GLY A 795 3.38 -18.15 -3.33
N GLN A 796 4.26 -17.29 -2.82
CA GLN A 796 5.71 -17.46 -2.94
C GLN A 796 6.24 -18.69 -2.21
N GLN A 797 5.76 -18.97 -1.00
CA GLN A 797 6.14 -20.15 -0.22
C GLN A 797 5.80 -21.42 -0.98
N GLN A 798 4.57 -21.48 -1.51
CA GLN A 798 4.16 -22.57 -2.39
C GLN A 798 5.06 -22.62 -3.63
N LYS A 799 5.35 -21.49 -4.30
CA LYS A 799 6.26 -21.44 -5.46
C LYS A 799 7.67 -21.96 -5.13
N LEU A 800 8.22 -21.69 -3.95
CA LEU A 800 9.53 -22.20 -3.54
C LEU A 800 9.50 -23.69 -3.21
N GLU A 801 8.46 -24.17 -2.52
CA GLU A 801 8.24 -25.60 -2.30
C GLU A 801 8.07 -26.35 -3.62
N ILE A 802 7.43 -25.72 -4.60
CA ILE A 802 7.24 -26.26 -5.95
C ILE A 802 8.55 -26.22 -6.71
N LYS A 803 9.32 -25.12 -6.71
CA LYS A 803 10.65 -25.07 -7.33
C LYS A 803 11.59 -26.11 -6.76
N ALA A 804 11.56 -26.34 -5.45
CA ALA A 804 12.33 -27.42 -4.82
C ALA A 804 11.88 -28.80 -5.33
N LYS A 805 10.56 -29.00 -5.52
CA LYS A 805 10.03 -30.19 -6.17
C LYS A 805 10.40 -30.25 -7.65
N GLU A 806 10.38 -29.14 -8.40
CA GLU A 806 10.74 -29.04 -9.82
C GLU A 806 12.19 -29.39 -10.03
N VAL A 807 13.13 -28.90 -9.20
CA VAL A 807 14.54 -29.34 -9.26
C VAL A 807 14.64 -30.85 -8.99
N GLY A 808 13.88 -31.36 -8.02
CA GLY A 808 13.76 -32.80 -7.82
C GLY A 808 13.14 -33.54 -9.01
N TYR A 809 12.21 -32.92 -9.74
CA TYR A 809 11.56 -33.47 -10.93
C TYR A 809 12.41 -33.30 -12.20
N GLU A 810 13.24 -32.27 -12.31
CA GLU A 810 14.26 -32.05 -13.35
C GLU A 810 15.36 -33.10 -13.18
N GLU A 811 15.78 -33.36 -11.94
CA GLU A 811 16.62 -34.52 -11.62
C GLU A 811 15.91 -35.85 -11.96
N ILE A 812 14.59 -35.98 -11.78
CA ILE A 812 13.81 -37.14 -12.24
C ILE A 812 13.66 -37.17 -13.78
N LEU A 813 13.56 -36.01 -14.46
CA LEU A 813 13.51 -35.85 -15.91
C LEU A 813 14.85 -36.23 -16.56
N GLU A 814 15.95 -35.94 -15.88
CA GLU A 814 17.31 -36.34 -16.24
C GLU A 814 17.64 -37.78 -15.79
N SER A 815 16.91 -38.32 -14.81
CA SER A 815 17.10 -39.68 -14.30
C SER A 815 16.78 -40.74 -15.36
N ASP A 816 17.41 -41.91 -15.21
CA ASP A 816 17.30 -43.04 -16.13
C ASP A 816 15.86 -43.58 -16.32
N ILE A 817 14.90 -43.14 -15.49
CA ILE A 817 13.48 -43.52 -15.56
C ILE A 817 12.82 -42.97 -16.84
N LEU A 818 13.12 -41.73 -17.25
CA LEU A 818 12.53 -41.12 -18.45
C LEU A 818 13.23 -41.47 -19.75
N LYS A 819 14.52 -41.84 -19.70
CA LYS A 819 15.21 -42.49 -20.84
C LYS A 819 14.58 -43.85 -21.17
N ASN A 820 14.04 -44.54 -20.17
CA ASN A 820 13.30 -45.81 -20.35
C ASN A 820 11.87 -45.62 -20.86
N LEU A 821 11.28 -44.42 -20.71
CA LEU A 821 9.92 -44.06 -21.20
C LEU A 821 9.93 -43.39 -22.58
N LYS A 822 11.08 -42.99 -23.12
CA LYS A 822 11.20 -42.51 -24.51
C LYS A 822 11.05 -43.69 -25.46
N VAL A 823 9.89 -43.81 -26.08
CA VAL A 823 9.70 -44.82 -27.11
C VAL A 823 10.33 -44.34 -28.42
N ASN A 824 11.43 -44.98 -28.82
CA ASN A 824 11.99 -44.82 -30.16
C ASN A 824 11.04 -45.48 -31.17
N CYS A 825 10.11 -44.70 -31.73
CA CYS A 825 9.19 -45.15 -32.76
C CYS A 825 9.44 -44.40 -34.06
N ASP A 826 9.74 -45.12 -35.16
CA ASP A 826 10.02 -44.52 -36.48
C ASP A 826 8.79 -43.85 -37.14
N SER A 827 7.58 -44.07 -36.60
CA SER A 827 6.31 -43.62 -37.21
C SER A 827 5.50 -42.63 -36.36
N CYS A 828 5.79 -42.50 -35.07
CA CYS A 828 5.14 -41.52 -34.19
C CYS A 828 6.18 -40.50 -33.73
N THR A 829 6.20 -39.33 -34.36
CA THR A 829 7.04 -38.21 -33.90
C THR A 829 6.44 -37.55 -32.65
N ASP A 830 7.28 -37.08 -31.74
CA ASP A 830 6.85 -36.33 -30.55
C ASP A 830 5.90 -35.17 -30.91
N GLU A 831 6.21 -34.41 -31.98
CA GLU A 831 5.39 -33.30 -32.46
C GLU A 831 3.96 -33.72 -32.85
N THR A 832 3.81 -34.88 -33.49
CA THR A 832 2.48 -35.39 -33.88
C THR A 832 1.65 -35.85 -32.69
N LEU A 833 2.30 -36.39 -31.65
CA LEU A 833 1.64 -36.78 -30.40
C LEU A 833 1.22 -35.55 -29.59
N ASP A 834 2.08 -34.53 -29.52
CA ASP A 834 1.79 -33.26 -28.84
C ASP A 834 0.63 -32.51 -29.50
N GLN A 835 0.63 -32.45 -30.84
CA GLN A 835 -0.50 -31.87 -31.60
C GLN A 835 -1.81 -32.61 -31.35
N PHE A 836 -1.77 -33.94 -31.27
CA PHE A 836 -2.96 -34.76 -31.00
C PHE A 836 -3.50 -34.53 -29.58
N LEU A 837 -2.63 -34.53 -28.56
CA LEU A 837 -3.01 -34.27 -27.17
C LEU A 837 -3.55 -32.85 -26.98
N ASN A 838 -2.96 -31.85 -27.62
CA ASN A 838 -3.45 -30.46 -27.53
C ASN A 838 -4.83 -30.30 -28.17
N LEU A 839 -5.07 -30.92 -29.32
CA LEU A 839 -6.40 -30.91 -29.95
C LEU A 839 -7.45 -31.64 -29.13
N LEU A 840 -7.09 -32.72 -28.42
CA LEU A 840 -8.00 -33.40 -27.49
C LEU A 840 -8.39 -32.50 -26.31
N LYS A 841 -7.44 -31.76 -25.73
CA LYS A 841 -7.72 -30.79 -24.66
C LYS A 841 -8.61 -29.63 -25.15
N GLU A 842 -8.31 -29.08 -26.32
CA GLU A 842 -9.15 -28.05 -26.94
C GLU A 842 -10.57 -28.58 -27.17
N TYR A 843 -10.69 -29.82 -27.63
CA TYR A 843 -12.00 -30.47 -27.79
C TYR A 843 -12.73 -30.63 -26.46
N GLU A 844 -12.07 -31.11 -25.41
CA GLU A 844 -12.64 -31.29 -24.08
C GLU A 844 -13.16 -29.96 -23.50
N THR A 845 -12.34 -28.90 -23.54
CA THR A 845 -12.74 -27.58 -23.03
C THR A 845 -13.94 -27.01 -23.78
N VAL A 846 -13.96 -27.10 -25.12
CA VAL A 846 -15.09 -26.67 -25.95
C VAL A 846 -16.33 -27.53 -25.66
N HIS A 847 -16.16 -28.84 -25.49
CA HIS A 847 -17.24 -29.78 -25.18
C HIS A 847 -17.85 -29.51 -23.80
N GLU A 848 -17.04 -29.29 -22.76
CA GLU A 848 -17.53 -28.91 -21.43
C GLU A 848 -18.29 -27.58 -21.43
N ASN A 849 -17.79 -26.57 -22.15
CA ASN A 849 -18.47 -25.29 -22.30
C ASN A 849 -19.81 -25.46 -23.04
N SER A 850 -19.86 -26.35 -24.04
CA SER A 850 -21.10 -26.71 -24.72
C SER A 850 -22.10 -27.38 -23.76
N LEU A 851 -21.65 -28.31 -22.90
CA LEU A 851 -22.49 -29.01 -21.91
C LEU A 851 -23.03 -28.05 -20.83
N LYS A 852 -22.22 -27.09 -20.37
CA LYS A 852 -22.67 -26.03 -19.44
C LYS A 852 -23.80 -25.21 -20.05
N LEU A 853 -23.71 -24.82 -21.32
CA LEU A 853 -24.76 -24.08 -22.02
C LEU A 853 -25.97 -24.96 -22.40
N TYR A 854 -25.79 -26.27 -22.58
CA TYR A 854 -26.91 -27.22 -22.70
C TYR A 854 -27.78 -27.26 -21.43
N SER A 855 -27.19 -27.00 -20.25
CA SER A 855 -27.93 -26.93 -18.99
C SER A 855 -28.80 -25.66 -18.84
N SER A 856 -28.37 -24.53 -19.42
CA SER A 856 -29.07 -23.24 -19.33
C SER A 856 -30.11 -23.05 -20.44
N SER A 857 -29.90 -23.63 -21.62
CA SER A 857 -30.74 -23.43 -22.79
C SER A 857 -32.04 -24.28 -22.73
N LYS A 858 -33.19 -23.58 -22.74
CA LYS A 858 -34.52 -24.21 -22.70
C LYS A 858 -34.76 -25.16 -23.89
N SER A 859 -34.28 -24.81 -25.09
CA SER A 859 -34.43 -25.61 -26.30
C SER A 859 -33.72 -26.97 -26.20
N VAL A 860 -32.59 -27.04 -25.49
CA VAL A 860 -31.82 -28.28 -25.31
C VAL A 860 -32.39 -29.10 -24.17
N LEU A 861 -32.87 -28.48 -23.09
CA LEU A 861 -33.58 -29.19 -22.01
C LEU A 861 -34.84 -29.91 -22.53
N VAL A 862 -35.58 -29.34 -23.49
CA VAL A 862 -36.69 -30.01 -24.17
C VAL A 862 -36.22 -31.25 -24.93
N SER A 863 -34.96 -31.27 -25.37
CA SER A 863 -34.36 -32.42 -26.03
C SER A 863 -33.92 -33.50 -25.02
N ILE A 864 -33.61 -33.19 -23.77
CA ILE A 864 -33.24 -34.19 -22.74
C ILE A 864 -34.52 -34.74 -22.08
N GLU A 865 -35.33 -35.43 -22.88
CA GLU A 865 -36.61 -36.01 -22.45
C GLU A 865 -36.49 -37.50 -22.09
N THR A 866 -37.39 -37.97 -21.23
CA THR A 866 -37.47 -39.38 -20.83
C THR A 866 -37.71 -40.30 -22.04
N GLY A 867 -37.00 -41.43 -22.08
CA GLY A 867 -37.05 -42.40 -23.17
C GLY A 867 -36.00 -42.19 -24.26
N ARG A 868 -35.14 -41.16 -24.17
CA ARG A 868 -34.05 -40.94 -25.11
C ARG A 868 -32.80 -41.72 -24.73
N ALA A 869 -32.11 -42.29 -25.72
CA ALA A 869 -30.81 -42.92 -25.51
C ALA A 869 -29.68 -41.89 -25.51
N ILE A 870 -28.72 -42.06 -24.62
CA ILE A 870 -27.53 -41.21 -24.48
C ILE A 870 -26.31 -42.08 -24.25
N ILE A 871 -25.14 -41.60 -24.71
CA ILE A 871 -23.85 -42.16 -24.34
C ILE A 871 -23.32 -41.33 -23.18
N TYR A 872 -23.02 -42.00 -22.08
CA TYR A 872 -22.47 -41.38 -20.90
C TYR A 872 -21.22 -42.13 -20.44
N ARG A 873 -20.32 -41.39 -19.80
CA ARG A 873 -19.15 -41.95 -19.13
C ARG A 873 -19.46 -42.24 -17.67
N SER A 874 -18.81 -43.25 -17.12
CA SER A 874 -18.91 -43.58 -15.69
C SER A 874 -17.57 -44.12 -15.20
N VAL A 875 -17.30 -44.01 -13.91
CA VAL A 875 -16.08 -44.55 -13.30
C VAL A 875 -16.42 -45.86 -12.60
N VAL A 876 -15.76 -46.95 -13.00
CA VAL A 876 -15.88 -48.28 -12.39
C VAL A 876 -14.47 -48.82 -12.13
N ASN A 877 -14.13 -49.09 -10.87
CA ASN A 877 -12.80 -49.58 -10.45
C ASN A 877 -11.63 -48.72 -10.95
N ASN A 878 -11.71 -47.38 -10.80
CA ASN A 878 -10.76 -46.39 -11.34
C ASN A 878 -10.59 -46.41 -12.87
N LYS A 879 -11.45 -47.11 -13.61
CA LYS A 879 -11.49 -47.08 -15.08
C LYS A 879 -12.66 -46.24 -15.57
N ILE A 880 -12.42 -45.43 -16.59
CA ILE A 880 -13.47 -44.70 -17.29
C ILE A 880 -14.10 -45.63 -18.33
N VAL A 881 -15.40 -45.84 -18.18
CA VAL A 881 -16.19 -46.74 -19.03
C VAL A 881 -17.31 -45.98 -19.74
N TYR A 882 -17.50 -46.27 -21.02
CA TYR A 882 -18.57 -45.71 -21.83
C TYR A 882 -19.76 -46.65 -21.86
N ASN A 883 -20.95 -46.10 -21.65
CA ASN A 883 -22.18 -46.86 -21.63
C ASN A 883 -23.29 -46.17 -22.40
N ILE A 884 -24.18 -46.96 -23.00
CA ILE A 884 -25.44 -46.46 -23.54
C ILE A 884 -26.52 -46.66 -22.49
N GLY A 885 -27.26 -45.60 -22.21
CA GLY A 885 -28.42 -45.67 -21.35
C GLY A 885 -29.60 -44.84 -21.84
N ILE A 886 -30.81 -45.22 -21.42
CA ILE A 886 -32.04 -44.49 -21.72
C ILE A 886 -32.44 -43.65 -20.51
N ILE A 887 -32.72 -42.37 -20.75
CA ILE A 887 -33.14 -41.42 -19.72
C ILE A 887 -34.48 -41.86 -19.12
N PHE A 888 -34.50 -42.16 -17.84
CA PHE A 888 -35.70 -42.47 -17.07
C PHE A 888 -36.35 -41.20 -16.51
N LYS A 889 -35.55 -40.31 -15.93
CA LYS A 889 -36.03 -39.07 -15.32
C LYS A 889 -34.93 -38.01 -15.32
N ASN A 890 -35.28 -36.77 -15.66
CA ASN A 890 -34.41 -35.60 -15.49
C ASN A 890 -34.90 -34.81 -14.27
N THR A 891 -34.00 -34.49 -13.33
CA THR A 891 -34.32 -33.71 -12.12
C THR A 891 -33.69 -32.32 -12.20
N ASN A 892 -34.47 -31.36 -12.71
CA ASN A 892 -34.02 -30.00 -13.07
C ASN A 892 -33.35 -29.21 -11.92
N ASN A 893 -33.61 -29.53 -10.64
CA ASN A 893 -33.07 -28.77 -9.50
C ASN A 893 -31.68 -29.22 -9.00
N LYS A 894 -31.17 -30.37 -9.46
CA LYS A 894 -29.88 -30.94 -8.99
C LYS A 894 -28.88 -31.25 -10.11
N GLY A 895 -29.24 -31.06 -11.39
CA GLY A 895 -28.39 -31.44 -12.52
C GLY A 895 -28.20 -32.95 -12.70
N SER A 896 -28.97 -33.78 -11.97
CA SER A 896 -28.91 -35.24 -12.02
C SER A 896 -29.95 -35.83 -12.99
N ILE A 897 -29.49 -36.77 -13.82
CA ILE A 897 -30.26 -37.53 -14.79
C ILE A 897 -30.22 -39.00 -14.37
N VAL A 898 -31.39 -39.62 -14.20
CA VAL A 898 -31.50 -41.05 -13.92
C VAL A 898 -31.58 -41.79 -15.25
N VAL A 899 -30.70 -42.75 -15.47
CA VAL A 899 -30.54 -43.45 -16.75
C VAL A 899 -30.57 -44.96 -16.53
N MET A 900 -31.29 -45.67 -17.39
CA MET A 900 -31.28 -47.13 -17.43
C MET A 900 -30.15 -47.59 -18.36
N LYS A 901 -29.10 -48.22 -17.80
CA LYS A 901 -27.96 -48.81 -18.53
C LYS A 901 -28.39 -50.03 -19.34
N ILE A 902 -28.00 -50.06 -20.62
CA ILE A 902 -28.40 -51.09 -21.60
C ILE A 902 -27.21 -51.91 -22.11
N THR A 903 -25.99 -51.39 -21.95
CA THR A 903 -24.77 -52.02 -22.47
C THR A 903 -23.90 -52.57 -21.36
N GLU A 904 -23.03 -53.53 -21.71
CA GLU A 904 -21.85 -53.82 -20.91
C GLU A 904 -20.88 -52.64 -20.93
N ASP A 905 -19.98 -52.59 -19.93
CA ASP A 905 -18.99 -51.51 -19.82
C ASP A 905 -17.96 -51.58 -20.96
N LEU A 906 -17.94 -50.55 -21.82
CA LEU A 906 -16.92 -50.40 -22.86
C LEU A 906 -15.74 -49.58 -22.32
N PHE A 907 -14.53 -50.14 -22.38
CA PHE A 907 -13.29 -49.41 -22.06
C PHE A 907 -12.29 -49.55 -23.21
N VAL A 908 -11.42 -48.56 -23.35
CA VAL A 908 -10.30 -48.59 -24.29
C VAL A 908 -9.09 -49.13 -23.54
N ASP A 909 -8.48 -50.20 -24.04
CA ASP A 909 -7.25 -50.75 -23.45
C ASP A 909 -6.04 -49.96 -23.95
N PHE A 910 -5.34 -49.32 -23.01
CA PHE A 910 -4.14 -48.51 -23.23
C PHE A 910 -2.86 -49.21 -22.73
N GLY A 911 -2.93 -50.42 -22.13
CA GLY A 911 -1.76 -51.14 -21.58
C GLY A 911 -1.74 -51.35 -20.05
N ILE A 912 -0.66 -51.97 -19.54
CA ILE A 912 -0.55 -52.57 -18.19
C ILE A 912 -0.73 -51.54 -17.05
N ASP A 913 -0.22 -50.30 -17.21
CA ASP A 913 -0.23 -49.28 -16.13
C ASP A 913 -1.25 -48.13 -16.33
N ALA A 914 -1.99 -48.11 -17.45
CA ALA A 914 -2.93 -47.03 -17.75
C ALA A 914 -4.23 -47.05 -16.92
N ASN A 915 -4.54 -48.23 -16.38
CA ASN A 915 -5.84 -48.57 -15.79
C ASN A 915 -6.12 -47.96 -14.40
N ASN A 916 -5.16 -47.26 -13.79
CA ASN A 916 -5.30 -46.57 -12.50
C ASN A 916 -5.31 -45.03 -12.63
N SER A 917 -5.25 -44.48 -13.85
CA SER A 917 -5.18 -43.03 -14.11
C SER A 917 -6.56 -42.44 -14.49
N LYS A 918 -6.72 -41.12 -14.41
CA LYS A 918 -7.93 -40.41 -14.85
C LYS A 918 -8.00 -40.18 -16.37
N PHE A 919 -7.04 -40.71 -17.14
CA PHE A 919 -6.98 -40.48 -18.57
C PHE A 919 -8.18 -41.11 -19.30
N TYR A 920 -8.83 -40.31 -20.14
CA TYR A 920 -9.81 -40.80 -21.10
C TYR A 920 -9.78 -39.96 -22.38
N ILE A 921 -10.34 -40.53 -23.44
CA ILE A 921 -10.47 -39.87 -24.74
C ILE A 921 -11.98 -39.73 -25.01
N PRO A 922 -12.50 -38.50 -25.23
CA PRO A 922 -13.92 -38.27 -25.51
C PRO A 922 -14.48 -39.18 -26.60
N TYR A 923 -15.73 -39.62 -26.46
CA TYR A 923 -16.30 -40.61 -27.38
C TYR A 923 -16.59 -40.00 -28.75
N ILE A 924 -15.76 -40.33 -29.74
CA ILE A 924 -15.91 -39.91 -31.14
C ILE A 924 -16.12 -41.18 -31.97
N SER A 925 -17.34 -41.39 -32.46
CA SER A 925 -17.76 -42.60 -33.18
C SER A 925 -16.90 -42.96 -34.40
N GLU A 926 -16.25 -41.98 -35.00
CA GLU A 926 -15.44 -42.09 -36.21
C GLU A 926 -13.95 -42.42 -35.94
N LEU A 927 -13.52 -42.52 -34.66
CA LEU A 927 -12.14 -42.88 -34.33
C LEU A 927 -11.92 -44.39 -34.41
N ASN A 928 -10.73 -44.79 -34.88
CA ASN A 928 -10.35 -46.20 -34.99
C ASN A 928 -10.27 -46.91 -33.63
N MET A 929 -10.03 -46.16 -32.55
CA MET A 929 -10.00 -46.67 -31.17
C MET A 929 -11.36 -47.16 -30.64
N PHE A 930 -12.48 -46.69 -31.19
CA PHE A 930 -13.85 -47.04 -30.76
C PHE A 930 -14.57 -48.01 -31.71
N THR A 931 -13.81 -48.77 -32.51
CA THR A 931 -14.34 -49.73 -33.50
C THR A 931 -15.02 -50.97 -32.89
N GLN A 932 -14.81 -51.26 -31.60
CA GLN A 932 -15.54 -52.29 -30.87
C GLN A 932 -16.99 -51.84 -30.62
N LYS A 933 -17.96 -52.60 -31.13
CA LYS A 933 -19.38 -52.30 -30.96
C LYS A 933 -19.85 -52.60 -29.54
N PHE A 934 -20.66 -51.70 -28.98
CA PHE A 934 -21.33 -51.91 -27.69
C PHE A 934 -22.09 -53.25 -27.65
N LYS A 935 -21.87 -54.03 -26.59
CA LYS A 935 -22.60 -55.29 -26.33
C LYS A 935 -23.79 -55.03 -25.41
N LEU A 936 -24.88 -55.77 -25.62
CA LEU A 936 -26.09 -55.69 -24.79
C LEU A 936 -25.82 -56.34 -23.43
N SER A 937 -26.18 -55.68 -22.33
CA SER A 937 -26.11 -56.25 -20.99
C SER A 937 -27.26 -57.23 -20.73
N ASP A 938 -26.98 -58.32 -20.02
CA ASP A 938 -28.01 -59.29 -19.61
C ASP A 938 -29.00 -58.73 -18.56
N GLN A 939 -28.63 -57.66 -17.83
CA GLN A 939 -29.47 -57.00 -16.84
C GLN A 939 -29.44 -55.48 -16.99
N PHE A 940 -30.62 -54.84 -17.01
CA PHE A 940 -30.75 -53.38 -17.05
C PHE A 940 -30.67 -52.78 -15.66
N MET A 941 -29.73 -51.87 -15.44
CA MET A 941 -29.47 -51.23 -14.15
C MET A 941 -29.79 -49.74 -14.21
N MET A 942 -30.37 -49.21 -13.14
CA MET A 942 -30.59 -47.76 -13.01
C MET A 942 -29.36 -47.09 -12.42
N LYS A 943 -28.90 -46.01 -13.05
CA LYS A 943 -27.74 -45.23 -12.64
C LYS A 943 -28.06 -43.74 -12.64
N ASP A 944 -27.63 -43.05 -11.59
CA ASP A 944 -27.69 -41.59 -11.52
C ASP A 944 -26.41 -41.01 -12.14
N ILE A 945 -26.56 -40.10 -13.10
CA ILE A 945 -25.46 -39.40 -13.76
C ILE A 945 -25.70 -37.89 -13.74
N THR A 946 -24.67 -37.09 -13.98
CA THR A 946 -24.81 -35.65 -14.20
C THR A 946 -24.86 -35.33 -15.69
N ILE A 947 -25.31 -34.11 -16.04
CA ILE A 947 -25.25 -33.65 -17.44
C ILE A 947 -23.81 -33.57 -17.97
N MET A 948 -22.82 -33.38 -17.08
CA MET A 948 -21.39 -33.33 -17.43
C MET A 948 -20.79 -34.72 -17.74
N ASP A 949 -21.53 -35.78 -17.42
CA ASP A 949 -21.14 -37.16 -17.73
C ASP A 949 -21.67 -37.62 -19.10
N VAL A 950 -22.48 -36.79 -19.77
CA VAL A 950 -23.08 -37.10 -21.07
C VAL A 950 -22.13 -36.69 -22.19
N GLU A 951 -21.60 -37.68 -22.92
CA GLU A 951 -20.66 -37.47 -24.03
C GLU A 951 -21.40 -37.27 -25.36
N TYR A 952 -22.53 -37.97 -25.56
CA TYR A 952 -23.19 -37.99 -26.87
C TYR A 952 -24.71 -38.14 -26.77
N LEU A 953 -25.44 -37.21 -27.40
CA LEU A 953 -26.91 -37.21 -27.49
C LEU A 953 -27.38 -37.84 -28.81
N THR A 954 -28.15 -38.92 -28.73
CA THR A 954 -28.65 -39.62 -29.92
C THR A 954 -30.07 -39.15 -30.33
N LYS A 955 -30.44 -39.44 -31.59
CA LYS A 955 -31.81 -39.26 -32.09
C LYS A 955 -32.81 -40.32 -31.58
N SER A 956 -32.35 -41.47 -31.10
CA SER A 956 -33.22 -42.60 -30.80
C SER A 956 -34.04 -42.38 -29.52
N LYS A 957 -35.37 -42.47 -29.66
CA LYS A 957 -36.33 -42.30 -28.57
C LYS A 957 -37.22 -43.54 -28.47
N ASN A 958 -37.19 -44.22 -27.34
CA ASN A 958 -38.02 -45.40 -27.06
C ASN A 958 -38.52 -45.35 -25.61
N ARG A 959 -39.65 -44.66 -25.39
CA ARG A 959 -40.36 -44.66 -24.09
C ARG A 959 -40.95 -46.03 -23.77
N SER A 960 -41.34 -46.80 -24.79
CA SER A 960 -41.90 -48.15 -24.65
C SER A 960 -40.92 -49.10 -23.95
N LEU A 961 -39.63 -49.03 -24.30
CA LEU A 961 -38.59 -49.87 -23.71
C LEU A 961 -38.45 -49.63 -22.19
N LEU A 962 -38.61 -48.39 -21.74
CA LEU A 962 -38.53 -48.00 -20.32
C LEU A 962 -39.65 -48.67 -19.49
N PHE A 963 -40.89 -48.65 -20.00
CA PHE A 963 -42.04 -49.23 -19.31
C PHE A 963 -42.08 -50.76 -19.41
N MET A 964 -41.61 -51.34 -20.53
CA MET A 964 -41.55 -52.79 -20.72
C MET A 964 -40.43 -53.44 -19.90
N ALA A 965 -39.28 -52.77 -19.74
CA ALA A 965 -38.15 -53.27 -18.95
C ALA A 965 -38.43 -53.32 -17.43
N LEU A 966 -39.40 -52.55 -16.94
CA LEU A 966 -39.82 -52.54 -15.53
C LEU A 966 -40.88 -53.60 -15.19
N SER A 967 -41.49 -54.24 -16.20
CA SER A 967 -42.45 -55.33 -16.00
C SER A 967 -41.77 -56.70 -16.07
N ASN A 968 -41.90 -57.53 -15.03
CA ASN A 968 -41.31 -58.88 -14.93
C ASN A 968 -42.00 -59.95 -15.83
N ASP A 969 -42.43 -59.60 -17.05
CA ASP A 969 -43.04 -60.55 -18.01
C ASP A 969 -41.98 -61.12 -18.97
N GLU A 970 -41.80 -62.45 -19.00
CA GLU A 970 -40.80 -63.14 -19.84
C GLU A 970 -41.00 -62.87 -21.36
N ASN A 971 -42.25 -62.85 -21.85
CA ASN A 971 -42.57 -62.56 -23.26
C ASN A 971 -42.25 -61.11 -23.69
N LYS A 972 -42.14 -60.18 -22.72
CA LYS A 972 -41.76 -58.78 -23.00
C LYS A 972 -40.24 -58.61 -23.02
N GLN A 973 -39.48 -59.45 -22.32
CA GLN A 973 -38.01 -59.36 -22.26
C GLN A 973 -37.34 -59.66 -23.62
N GLU A 974 -37.83 -60.64 -24.39
CA GLU A 974 -37.32 -60.89 -25.74
C GLU A 974 -37.54 -59.69 -26.68
N ASN A 975 -38.72 -59.07 -26.61
CA ASN A 975 -39.04 -57.85 -27.37
C ASN A 975 -38.17 -56.66 -26.93
N VAL A 976 -37.92 -56.50 -25.62
CA VAL A 976 -37.01 -55.48 -25.08
C VAL A 976 -35.59 -55.68 -25.60
N ASN A 977 -35.09 -56.92 -25.64
CA ASN A 977 -33.76 -57.24 -26.17
C ASN A 977 -33.65 -56.99 -27.67
N GLN A 978 -34.72 -57.23 -28.45
CA GLN A 978 -34.76 -56.88 -29.88
C GLN A 978 -34.75 -55.35 -30.10
N ILE A 979 -35.54 -54.60 -29.33
CA ILE A 979 -35.57 -53.14 -29.40
C ILE A 979 -34.22 -52.56 -28.98
N ALA A 980 -33.60 -53.08 -27.92
CA ALA A 980 -32.27 -52.67 -27.47
C ALA A 980 -31.19 -52.96 -28.52
N LYS A 981 -31.22 -54.13 -29.17
CA LYS A 981 -30.34 -54.46 -30.32
C LYS A 981 -30.55 -53.53 -31.52
N ASN A 982 -31.77 -53.04 -31.74
CA ASN A 982 -32.05 -52.05 -32.79
C ASN A 982 -31.50 -50.65 -32.44
N ILE A 983 -31.62 -50.23 -31.18
CA ILE A 983 -31.03 -48.97 -30.69
C ILE A 983 -29.51 -49.00 -30.85
N LEU A 984 -28.86 -50.11 -30.54
CA LEU A 984 -27.41 -50.30 -30.71
C LEU A 984 -26.95 -50.18 -32.18
N LYS A 985 -27.84 -50.45 -33.14
CA LYS A 985 -27.57 -50.33 -34.59
C LYS A 985 -27.86 -48.93 -35.15
N THR A 986 -28.66 -48.10 -34.47
CA THR A 986 -29.15 -46.80 -34.96
C THR A 986 -28.71 -45.64 -34.07
N ILE A 987 -27.39 -45.48 -33.91
CA ILE A 987 -26.78 -44.39 -33.15
C ILE A 987 -26.44 -43.26 -34.12
N GLU A 988 -27.31 -42.23 -34.19
CA GLU A 988 -27.04 -41.00 -34.94
C GLU A 988 -27.10 -39.76 -34.03
N PRO A 989 -26.23 -38.76 -34.24
CA PRO A 989 -26.25 -37.52 -33.46
C PRO A 989 -27.51 -36.71 -33.71
N ILE A 990 -28.05 -36.09 -32.67
CA ILE A 990 -29.12 -35.12 -32.84
C ILE A 990 -28.61 -33.84 -33.51
N LYS A 991 -29.31 -33.38 -34.55
CA LYS A 991 -29.13 -32.03 -35.09
C LYS A 991 -30.15 -31.13 -34.41
N PHE A 992 -29.70 -30.17 -33.61
CA PHE A 992 -30.58 -29.18 -33.00
C PHE A 992 -31.19 -28.30 -34.11
N LYS A 993 -32.52 -28.18 -34.14
CA LYS A 993 -33.27 -27.31 -35.08
C LYS A 993 -34.07 -26.29 -34.26
N GLY A 994 -33.87 -24.99 -34.47
CA GLY A 994 -34.64 -23.91 -33.81
C GLY A 994 -33.82 -22.64 -33.56
N MET A 995 -34.41 -21.66 -32.86
CA MET A 995 -33.68 -20.53 -32.26
C MET A 995 -32.77 -21.07 -31.16
N ILE A 996 -31.48 -21.05 -31.44
CA ILE A 996 -30.40 -21.47 -30.54
C ILE A 996 -29.54 -20.24 -30.29
N ASP A 997 -29.00 -20.11 -29.08
CA ASP A 997 -28.07 -19.04 -28.76
C ASP A 997 -26.89 -19.02 -29.74
N ILE A 998 -26.49 -17.82 -30.16
CA ILE A 998 -25.41 -17.62 -31.16
C ILE A 998 -24.10 -18.25 -30.66
N GLU A 999 -23.82 -18.10 -29.36
CA GLU A 999 -22.66 -18.65 -28.68
C GLU A 999 -22.62 -20.18 -28.74
N LEU A 1000 -23.75 -20.85 -28.48
CA LEU A 1000 -23.84 -22.31 -28.54
C LEU A 1000 -23.64 -22.83 -29.98
N THR A 1001 -24.17 -22.11 -30.97
CA THR A 1001 -23.97 -22.45 -32.39
C THR A 1001 -22.50 -22.30 -32.79
N HIS A 1002 -21.81 -21.29 -32.26
CA HIS A 1002 -20.38 -21.10 -32.47
C HIS A 1002 -19.57 -22.26 -31.89
N LEU A 1003 -19.84 -22.66 -30.64
CA LEU A 1003 -19.16 -23.77 -29.99
C LEU A 1003 -19.38 -25.11 -30.70
N ILE A 1004 -20.60 -25.42 -31.15
CA ILE A 1004 -20.88 -26.65 -31.91
C ILE A 1004 -20.09 -26.67 -33.23
N ASN A 1005 -19.98 -25.53 -33.92
CA ASN A 1005 -19.20 -25.44 -35.14
C ASN A 1005 -17.69 -25.59 -34.88
N GLN A 1006 -17.18 -25.05 -33.78
CA GLN A 1006 -15.79 -25.26 -33.35
C GLN A 1006 -15.53 -26.73 -33.01
N GLU A 1007 -16.42 -27.36 -32.25
CA GLU A 1007 -16.37 -28.79 -31.89
C GLU A 1007 -16.29 -29.68 -33.14
N GLN A 1008 -17.12 -29.41 -34.16
CA GLN A 1008 -17.09 -30.15 -35.43
C GLN A 1008 -15.77 -29.99 -36.20
N LYS A 1009 -15.19 -28.78 -36.22
CA LYS A 1009 -13.89 -28.52 -36.85
C LYS A 1009 -12.76 -29.27 -36.13
N LEU A 1010 -12.75 -29.24 -34.79
CA LEU A 1010 -11.78 -29.96 -33.98
C LEU A 1010 -11.90 -31.48 -34.19
N LYS A 1011 -13.13 -32.02 -34.17
CA LYS A 1011 -13.41 -33.43 -34.45
C LYS A 1011 -12.79 -33.89 -35.78
N GLN A 1012 -12.95 -33.11 -36.86
CA GLN A 1012 -12.36 -33.43 -38.17
C GLN A 1012 -10.83 -33.42 -38.17
N LYS A 1013 -10.21 -32.47 -37.46
CA LYS A 1013 -8.74 -32.41 -37.30
C LYS A 1013 -8.20 -33.62 -36.53
N ILE A 1014 -8.85 -33.97 -35.41
CA ILE A 1014 -8.48 -35.14 -34.58
C ILE A 1014 -8.54 -36.43 -35.41
N ILE A 1015 -9.62 -36.66 -36.15
CA ILE A 1015 -9.77 -37.85 -37.03
C ILE A 1015 -8.65 -37.90 -38.10
N THR A 1016 -8.29 -36.75 -38.67
CA THR A 1016 -7.25 -36.68 -39.70
C THR A 1016 -5.87 -37.03 -39.15
N LEU A 1017 -5.56 -36.62 -37.92
CA LEU A 1017 -4.31 -36.94 -37.24
C LEU A 1017 -4.28 -38.36 -36.70
N GLU A 1018 -5.39 -38.87 -36.16
CA GLU A 1018 -5.47 -40.27 -35.72
C GLU A 1018 -5.18 -41.23 -36.87
N LYS A 1019 -5.71 -40.95 -38.08
CA LYS A 1019 -5.40 -41.75 -39.29
C LYS A 1019 -3.91 -41.77 -39.66
N LYS A 1020 -3.15 -40.74 -39.28
CA LYS A 1020 -1.69 -40.72 -39.47
C LYS A 1020 -0.99 -41.56 -38.39
N LEU A 1021 -1.45 -41.47 -37.14
CA LEU A 1021 -0.93 -42.21 -35.98
C LEU A 1021 -1.26 -43.70 -36.01
N SER A 1022 -2.41 -44.08 -36.60
CA SER A 1022 -2.88 -45.47 -36.70
C SER A 1022 -2.00 -46.36 -37.59
N LYS A 1023 -0.93 -45.82 -38.18
CA LYS A 1023 0.10 -46.59 -38.88
C LYS A 1023 1.02 -47.35 -37.91
N CYS A 1024 1.08 -46.92 -36.65
CA CYS A 1024 1.79 -47.61 -35.57
C CYS A 1024 0.84 -48.56 -34.84
N GLU A 1025 1.28 -49.77 -34.46
CA GLU A 1025 0.44 -50.73 -33.73
C GLU A 1025 0.24 -50.34 -32.25
N ASN A 1026 1.23 -49.67 -31.65
CA ASN A 1026 1.25 -49.29 -30.22
C ASN A 1026 0.97 -47.80 -29.96
N TYR A 1027 0.40 -47.06 -30.92
CA TYR A 1027 0.17 -45.61 -30.77
C TYR A 1027 -0.66 -45.24 -29.53
N ARG A 1028 -1.54 -46.13 -29.06
CA ARG A 1028 -2.36 -45.92 -27.83
C ARG A 1028 -1.51 -45.86 -26.55
N LEU A 1029 -0.46 -46.67 -26.46
CA LEU A 1029 0.51 -46.65 -25.36
C LEU A 1029 1.32 -45.36 -25.38
N HIS A 1030 1.83 -44.96 -26.55
CA HIS A 1030 2.65 -43.75 -26.69
C HIS A 1030 1.88 -42.47 -26.35
N ILE A 1031 0.59 -42.40 -26.70
CA ILE A 1031 -0.29 -41.28 -26.32
C ILE A 1031 -0.43 -41.21 -24.79
N PHE A 1032 -0.57 -42.35 -24.13
CA PHE A 1032 -0.73 -42.42 -22.68
C PHE A 1032 0.54 -42.00 -21.92
N GLU A 1033 1.70 -42.52 -22.32
CA GLU A 1033 3.00 -42.16 -21.72
C GLU A 1033 3.30 -40.67 -21.87
N LYS A 1034 3.03 -40.11 -23.06
CA LYS A 1034 3.19 -38.67 -23.31
C LYS A 1034 2.21 -37.83 -22.50
N TRP A 1035 0.97 -38.29 -22.35
CA TRP A 1035 -0.02 -37.62 -21.50
C TRP A 1035 0.41 -37.62 -20.03
N GLN A 1036 0.99 -38.69 -19.49
CA GLN A 1036 1.50 -38.70 -18.11
C GLN A 1036 2.57 -37.63 -17.89
N ILE A 1037 3.47 -37.47 -18.86
CA ILE A 1037 4.52 -36.44 -18.82
C ILE A 1037 3.88 -35.05 -18.86
N ASP A 1038 2.94 -34.83 -19.78
CA ASP A 1038 2.27 -33.54 -19.94
C ASP A 1038 1.30 -33.20 -18.79
N GLU A 1039 0.67 -34.19 -18.15
CA GLU A 1039 -0.13 -34.00 -16.93
C GLU A 1039 0.75 -33.62 -15.76
N ALA A 1040 1.89 -34.29 -15.55
CA ALA A 1040 2.86 -33.91 -14.52
C ALA A 1040 3.43 -32.50 -14.75
N LEU A 1041 3.74 -32.15 -16.01
CA LEU A 1041 4.17 -30.81 -16.40
C LEU A 1041 3.06 -29.75 -16.26
N ARG A 1042 1.79 -30.14 -16.39
CA ARG A 1042 0.66 -29.21 -16.24
C ARG A 1042 0.26 -29.04 -14.79
N GLU A 1043 0.28 -30.09 -13.98
CA GLU A 1043 0.10 -29.97 -12.54
C GLU A 1043 1.15 -29.03 -11.96
N THR A 1044 2.42 -29.15 -12.37
CA THR A 1044 3.47 -28.21 -11.98
C THR A 1044 3.20 -26.79 -12.51
N LYS A 1045 2.98 -26.60 -13.82
CA LYS A 1045 2.70 -25.28 -14.41
C LYS A 1045 1.46 -24.59 -13.83
N SER A 1046 0.35 -25.31 -13.64
CA SER A 1046 -0.90 -24.73 -13.11
C SER A 1046 -0.77 -24.22 -11.68
N ILE A 1047 0.14 -24.81 -10.88
CA ILE A 1047 0.41 -24.32 -9.53
C ILE A 1047 1.42 -23.15 -9.57
N VAL A 1048 2.33 -23.11 -10.56
CA VAL A 1048 3.28 -21.99 -10.79
C VAL A 1048 2.57 -20.75 -11.34
N ASP A 1049 1.62 -20.93 -12.25
CA ASP A 1049 0.80 -19.91 -12.90
C ASP A 1049 -0.36 -19.42 -12.02
N ASN A 1050 -0.24 -19.54 -10.69
CA ASN A 1050 -1.02 -18.70 -9.80
C ASN A 1050 -0.66 -17.23 -10.10
N GLU A 1051 -1.46 -16.64 -10.98
CA GLU A 1051 -1.46 -15.24 -11.36
C GLU A 1051 -1.53 -14.41 -10.09
N LEU A 1052 -0.60 -13.46 -9.95
CA LEU A 1052 -0.58 -12.51 -8.84
C LEU A 1052 -1.97 -11.85 -8.78
N LYS A 1053 -2.65 -11.92 -7.63
CA LYS A 1053 -4.07 -11.53 -7.53
C LYS A 1053 -4.29 -10.05 -7.86
N LEU A 1054 -3.26 -9.24 -7.64
CA LEU A 1054 -3.28 -7.79 -7.84
C LEU A 1054 -2.83 -7.36 -9.25
N LEU A 1055 -2.30 -8.27 -10.08
CA LEU A 1055 -1.84 -7.92 -11.43
C LEU A 1055 -2.99 -7.47 -12.35
N PRO A 1056 -4.16 -8.15 -12.38
CA PRO A 1056 -5.29 -7.65 -13.18
C PRO A 1056 -5.80 -6.28 -12.70
N ASP A 1057 -5.76 -6.01 -11.39
CA ASP A 1057 -6.12 -4.69 -10.85
C ASP A 1057 -5.13 -3.61 -11.30
N TYR A 1058 -3.82 -3.93 -11.34
CA TYR A 1058 -2.80 -3.04 -11.88
C TYR A 1058 -3.05 -2.70 -13.35
N GLU A 1059 -3.32 -3.68 -14.20
CA GLU A 1059 -3.59 -3.47 -15.63
C GLU A 1059 -4.85 -2.61 -15.86
N ASN A 1060 -5.90 -2.83 -15.07
CA ASN A 1060 -7.12 -2.01 -15.12
C ASN A 1060 -6.85 -0.56 -14.71
N ARG A 1061 -6.07 -0.34 -13.64
CA ARG A 1061 -5.67 1.00 -13.19
C ARG A 1061 -4.76 1.69 -14.21
N LEU A 1062 -3.84 0.96 -14.81
CA LEU A 1062 -2.96 1.46 -15.87
C LEU A 1062 -3.78 1.90 -17.10
N SER A 1063 -4.84 1.16 -17.44
CA SER A 1063 -5.75 1.53 -18.54
C SER A 1063 -6.45 2.88 -18.29
N VAL A 1064 -6.86 3.16 -17.04
CA VAL A 1064 -7.40 4.48 -16.66
C VAL A 1064 -6.35 5.58 -16.76
N LEU A 1065 -5.12 5.33 -16.30
CA LEU A 1065 -4.02 6.30 -16.42
C LEU A 1065 -3.69 6.63 -17.87
N LYS A 1066 -3.78 5.65 -18.78
CA LYS A 1066 -3.59 5.83 -20.22
C LYS A 1066 -4.71 6.65 -20.86
N GLU A 1067 -5.98 6.35 -20.54
CA GLU A 1067 -7.11 7.09 -21.12
C GLU A 1067 -7.17 8.56 -20.65
N LEU A 1068 -6.69 8.86 -19.44
CA LEU A 1068 -6.59 10.23 -18.91
C LEU A 1068 -5.33 11.00 -19.36
N GLY A 1069 -4.37 10.34 -20.02
CA GLY A 1069 -3.10 10.96 -20.43
C GLY A 1069 -2.14 11.26 -19.27
N PHE A 1070 -2.12 10.40 -18.25
CA PHE A 1070 -1.10 10.46 -17.19
C PHE A 1070 0.14 9.65 -17.57
N VAL A 1071 -0.07 8.61 -18.38
CA VAL A 1071 0.93 7.65 -18.84
C VAL A 1071 0.70 7.39 -20.32
N ASP A 1072 1.78 7.32 -21.10
CA ASP A 1072 1.70 7.06 -22.54
C ASP A 1072 1.36 5.59 -22.87
N GLU A 1073 1.18 5.28 -24.16
CA GLU A 1073 0.92 3.90 -24.60
C GLU A 1073 2.05 2.93 -24.23
N THR A 1074 3.30 3.43 -24.22
CA THR A 1074 4.54 2.72 -23.88
C THR A 1074 4.84 2.63 -22.38
N GLN A 1075 3.92 3.08 -21.52
CA GLN A 1075 4.01 3.10 -20.05
C GLN A 1075 5.00 4.12 -19.46
N ASN A 1076 5.44 5.14 -20.20
CA ASN A 1076 6.22 6.24 -19.64
C ASN A 1076 5.30 7.30 -19.03
N VAL A 1077 5.81 7.97 -17.99
CA VAL A 1077 5.06 8.99 -17.24
C VAL A 1077 5.03 10.31 -18.02
N GLU A 1078 3.84 10.83 -18.31
CA GLU A 1078 3.65 12.14 -18.95
C GLU A 1078 3.69 13.29 -17.93
N LEU A 1079 3.56 14.54 -18.39
CA LEU A 1079 3.57 15.73 -17.52
C LEU A 1079 2.47 15.67 -16.45
N LYS A 1080 1.24 15.24 -16.81
CA LYS A 1080 0.15 15.03 -15.85
C LYS A 1080 0.53 13.99 -14.79
N GLY A 1081 1.12 12.87 -15.22
CA GLY A 1081 1.63 11.85 -14.30
C GLY A 1081 2.72 12.39 -13.37
N ARG A 1082 3.66 13.20 -13.89
CA ARG A 1082 4.72 13.82 -13.08
C ARG A 1082 4.16 14.77 -12.02
N VAL A 1083 3.10 15.50 -12.33
CA VAL A 1083 2.38 16.34 -11.35
C VAL A 1083 1.68 15.48 -10.30
N ALA A 1084 1.01 14.41 -10.71
CA ALA A 1084 0.33 13.49 -9.81
C ALA A 1084 1.29 12.77 -8.83
N CYS A 1085 2.55 12.56 -9.21
CA CYS A 1085 3.58 12.02 -8.31
C CYS A 1085 3.81 12.88 -7.06
N GLU A 1086 3.66 14.20 -7.16
CA GLU A 1086 3.85 15.12 -6.01
C GLU A 1086 2.65 15.12 -5.05
N ILE A 1087 1.46 14.71 -5.52
CA ILE A 1087 0.23 14.73 -4.74
C ILE A 1087 0.08 13.39 -4.04
N SER A 1088 0.28 13.38 -2.73
CA SER A 1088 0.12 12.18 -1.89
C SER A 1088 -1.12 12.21 -1.01
N VAL A 1089 -1.79 13.36 -0.92
CA VAL A 1089 -2.98 13.55 -0.06
C VAL A 1089 -4.25 13.54 -0.91
N GLY A 1090 -5.14 12.60 -0.64
CA GLY A 1090 -6.51 12.62 -1.15
C GLY A 1090 -6.64 11.97 -2.52
N PHE A 1091 -7.15 12.75 -3.49
CA PHE A 1091 -7.60 12.29 -4.81
C PHE A 1091 -6.68 12.81 -5.91
N GLU A 1092 -5.54 12.16 -6.12
CA GLU A 1092 -4.43 12.64 -6.96
C GLU A 1092 -4.84 12.92 -8.41
N LEU A 1093 -5.68 12.08 -9.01
CA LEU A 1093 -6.10 12.21 -10.41
C LEU A 1093 -6.97 13.45 -10.62
N ILE A 1094 -8.01 13.61 -9.78
CA ILE A 1094 -8.98 14.71 -9.90
C ILE A 1094 -8.30 16.05 -9.63
N ILE A 1095 -7.46 16.12 -8.60
CA ILE A 1095 -6.72 17.34 -8.28
C ILE A 1095 -5.80 17.74 -9.45
N THR A 1096 -5.17 16.76 -10.10
CA THR A 1096 -4.32 17.00 -11.27
C THR A 1096 -5.14 17.53 -12.44
N GLU A 1097 -6.28 16.92 -12.78
CA GLU A 1097 -7.13 17.42 -13.88
C GLU A 1097 -7.59 18.87 -13.65
N ILE A 1098 -8.00 19.22 -12.43
CA ILE A 1098 -8.44 20.59 -12.12
C ILE A 1098 -7.29 21.61 -12.26
N LEU A 1099 -6.05 21.22 -11.97
CA LEU A 1099 -4.89 22.09 -12.18
C LEU A 1099 -4.62 22.36 -13.66
N PHE A 1100 -4.80 21.36 -14.54
CA PHE A 1100 -4.56 21.50 -15.97
C PHE A 1100 -5.68 22.25 -16.71
N ASP A 1101 -6.91 22.22 -16.19
CA ASP A 1101 -8.06 22.98 -16.72
C ASP A 1101 -7.91 24.52 -16.57
N ASN A 1102 -6.84 25.00 -15.91
CA ASN A 1102 -6.53 26.41 -15.62
C ASN A 1102 -7.64 27.19 -14.87
N PHE A 1103 -8.68 26.50 -14.39
CA PHE A 1103 -9.81 27.07 -13.67
C PHE A 1103 -9.40 27.75 -12.35
N MET A 1104 -8.34 27.26 -11.70
CA MET A 1104 -7.86 27.83 -10.44
C MET A 1104 -7.23 29.22 -10.59
N SER A 1105 -6.85 29.62 -11.80
CA SER A 1105 -6.22 30.92 -12.05
C SER A 1105 -7.20 32.09 -11.89
N ASP A 1106 -8.51 31.88 -12.04
CA ASP A 1106 -9.52 32.93 -11.83
C ASP A 1106 -9.91 33.10 -10.35
N LEU A 1107 -9.53 32.15 -9.49
CA LEU A 1107 -9.91 32.12 -8.08
C LEU A 1107 -8.93 32.91 -7.22
N SER A 1108 -9.44 33.45 -6.11
CA SER A 1108 -8.62 34.02 -5.04
C SER A 1108 -7.98 32.91 -4.18
N PRO A 1109 -6.82 33.16 -3.54
CA PRO A 1109 -6.17 32.19 -2.65
C PRO A 1109 -7.11 31.61 -1.58
N GLU A 1110 -8.00 32.43 -1.02
CA GLU A 1110 -8.98 32.05 -0.01
C GLU A 1110 -10.02 31.07 -0.56
N GLU A 1111 -10.52 31.32 -1.78
CA GLU A 1111 -11.48 30.45 -2.47
C GLU A 1111 -10.85 29.12 -2.87
N ILE A 1112 -9.60 29.13 -3.33
CA ILE A 1112 -8.86 27.92 -3.71
C ILE A 1112 -8.76 26.97 -2.51
N VAL A 1113 -8.28 27.46 -1.36
CA VAL A 1113 -8.11 26.63 -0.16
C VAL A 1113 -9.45 26.12 0.37
N ALA A 1114 -10.49 26.95 0.28
CA ALA A 1114 -11.84 26.57 0.67
C ALA A 1114 -12.39 25.43 -0.18
N LEU A 1115 -12.19 25.47 -1.51
CA LEU A 1115 -12.59 24.39 -2.41
C LEU A 1115 -11.80 23.10 -2.17
N LEU A 1116 -10.48 23.20 -1.97
CA LEU A 1116 -9.61 22.06 -1.70
C LEU A 1116 -10.00 21.28 -0.42
N SER A 1117 -10.77 21.91 0.48
CA SER A 1117 -11.27 21.24 1.70
C SER A 1117 -12.11 19.98 1.42
N CYS A 1118 -12.74 19.87 0.25
CA CYS A 1118 -13.58 18.72 -0.11
C CYS A 1118 -12.77 17.42 -0.27
N PHE A 1119 -11.51 17.50 -0.70
CA PHE A 1119 -10.64 16.34 -0.90
C PHE A 1119 -10.11 15.75 0.42
N ILE A 1120 -10.23 16.51 1.51
CA ILE A 1120 -9.65 16.17 2.81
C ILE A 1120 -10.72 15.81 3.83
N PHE A 1121 -11.88 16.44 3.76
CA PHE A 1121 -12.99 16.18 4.67
C PHE A 1121 -13.82 14.99 4.19
N ASN A 1122 -14.00 13.98 5.06
CA ASN A 1122 -14.70 12.73 4.71
C ASN A 1122 -16.24 12.88 4.59
N GLY A 1123 -16.79 14.08 4.83
CA GLY A 1123 -18.22 14.38 4.74
C GLY A 1123 -19.03 13.90 5.94
N SER A 1124 -20.31 14.30 6.00
CA SER A 1124 -21.26 13.78 6.99
C SER A 1124 -22.52 13.22 6.32
N ASP A 1125 -23.06 12.12 6.88
CA ASP A 1125 -24.28 11.47 6.37
C ASP A 1125 -25.57 12.26 6.66
N LYS A 1126 -25.45 13.40 7.35
CA LYS A 1126 -26.60 14.23 7.70
C LYS A 1126 -26.99 15.10 6.52
N VAL A 1127 -27.97 14.61 5.77
CA VAL A 1127 -28.56 15.14 4.53
C VAL A 1127 -28.92 16.64 4.57
N ASN A 1128 -29.13 17.26 5.75
CA ASN A 1128 -29.67 18.63 5.88
C ASN A 1128 -28.73 19.64 6.56
N SER A 1129 -27.43 19.65 6.27
CA SER A 1129 -26.49 20.55 6.98
C SER A 1129 -25.49 21.32 6.10
N GLU A 1130 -25.63 21.30 4.78
CA GLU A 1130 -24.83 22.18 3.91
C GLU A 1130 -25.42 23.59 3.89
N GLN A 1131 -24.58 24.58 4.21
CA GLN A 1131 -24.87 25.99 4.01
C GLN A 1131 -24.60 26.35 2.55
N PRO A 1132 -25.34 27.29 1.95
CA PRO A 1132 -24.99 27.80 0.62
C PRO A 1132 -23.57 28.37 0.63
N LEU A 1133 -22.83 28.15 -0.46
CA LEU A 1133 -21.48 28.68 -0.62
C LEU A 1133 -21.53 30.21 -0.69
N LEU A 1134 -20.53 30.87 -0.10
CA LEU A 1134 -20.52 32.33 0.05
C LEU A 1134 -20.33 33.07 -1.28
N THR A 1135 -19.57 32.52 -2.21
CA THR A 1135 -19.20 33.17 -3.49
C THR A 1135 -19.66 32.35 -4.70
N ASN A 1136 -20.08 33.02 -5.77
CA ASN A 1136 -20.47 32.37 -7.03
C ASN A 1136 -19.30 31.62 -7.69
N ASN A 1137 -18.06 32.11 -7.55
CA ASN A 1137 -16.87 31.43 -8.05
C ASN A 1137 -16.65 30.08 -7.36
N MET A 1138 -16.91 30.00 -6.05
CA MET A 1138 -16.85 28.73 -5.31
C MET A 1138 -17.95 27.76 -5.77
N LEU A 1139 -19.15 28.27 -6.10
CA LEU A 1139 -20.21 27.43 -6.64
C LEU A 1139 -19.82 26.83 -7.99
N ASN A 1140 -19.27 27.64 -8.90
CA ASN A 1140 -18.74 27.17 -10.18
C ASN A 1140 -17.59 26.16 -9.98
N GLY A 1141 -16.75 26.37 -8.96
CA GLY A 1141 -15.68 25.44 -8.62
C GLY A 1141 -16.22 24.10 -8.10
N LYS A 1142 -17.27 24.13 -7.26
CA LYS A 1142 -17.95 22.91 -6.81
C LYS A 1142 -18.52 22.12 -7.99
N THR A 1143 -19.26 22.77 -8.89
CA THR A 1143 -19.85 22.07 -10.05
C THR A 1143 -18.77 21.47 -10.95
N LYS A 1144 -17.66 22.18 -11.16
CA LYS A 1144 -16.55 21.67 -11.96
C LYS A 1144 -15.85 20.46 -11.33
N ILE A 1145 -15.70 20.45 -10.00
CA ILE A 1145 -15.17 19.29 -9.25
C ILE A 1145 -16.12 18.09 -9.39
N GLU A 1146 -17.43 18.32 -9.26
CA GLU A 1146 -18.45 17.27 -9.39
C GLU A 1146 -18.46 16.67 -10.80
N GLU A 1147 -18.46 17.49 -11.85
CA GLU A 1147 -18.36 17.05 -13.25
C GLU A 1147 -17.09 16.20 -13.51
N THR A 1148 -15.93 16.69 -13.04
CA THR A 1148 -14.66 15.96 -13.20
C THR A 1148 -14.72 14.62 -12.47
N TYR A 1149 -15.32 14.58 -11.29
CA TYR A 1149 -15.47 13.34 -10.53
C TYR A 1149 -16.43 12.35 -11.20
N GLU A 1150 -17.52 12.81 -11.82
CA GLU A 1150 -18.45 11.96 -12.57
C GLU A 1150 -17.75 11.30 -13.78
N THR A 1151 -16.89 12.04 -14.48
CA THR A 1151 -16.09 11.46 -15.58
C THR A 1151 -15.17 10.34 -15.05
N TYR A 1152 -14.48 10.57 -13.93
CA TYR A 1152 -13.65 9.55 -13.27
C TYR A 1152 -14.44 8.32 -12.83
N LEU A 1153 -15.65 8.50 -12.27
CA LEU A 1153 -16.53 7.38 -11.89
C LEU A 1153 -16.97 6.55 -13.10
N SER A 1154 -17.25 7.21 -14.24
CA SER A 1154 -17.63 6.53 -15.48
C SER A 1154 -16.48 5.66 -16.03
N LEU A 1155 -15.24 6.18 -15.99
CA LEU A 1155 -14.03 5.46 -16.39
C LEU A 1155 -13.72 4.30 -15.44
N SER A 1156 -13.81 4.53 -14.14
CA SER A 1156 -13.60 3.50 -13.13
C SER A 1156 -14.60 2.35 -13.28
N SER A 1157 -15.86 2.66 -13.62
CA SER A 1157 -16.90 1.68 -13.91
C SER A 1157 -16.65 0.92 -15.23
N LYS A 1158 -16.15 1.61 -16.26
CA LYS A 1158 -15.78 1.02 -17.57
C LYS A 1158 -14.70 -0.06 -17.43
N TYR A 1159 -13.66 0.19 -16.64
CA TYR A 1159 -12.56 -0.76 -16.39
C TYR A 1159 -12.76 -1.65 -15.16
N LYS A 1160 -13.93 -1.58 -14.50
CA LYS A 1160 -14.30 -2.41 -13.34
C LYS A 1160 -13.29 -2.34 -12.18
N ILE A 1161 -12.79 -1.14 -11.88
CA ILE A 1161 -11.85 -0.94 -10.78
C ILE A 1161 -12.58 -1.09 -9.43
N PRO A 1162 -12.04 -1.87 -8.48
CA PRO A 1162 -12.57 -1.92 -7.12
C PRO A 1162 -12.30 -0.58 -6.42
N MET A 1163 -13.37 0.16 -6.13
CA MET A 1163 -13.30 1.45 -5.42
C MET A 1163 -13.51 1.28 -3.92
N LEU A 1164 -12.89 2.17 -3.14
CA LEU A 1164 -13.15 2.29 -1.71
C LEU A 1164 -14.53 2.90 -1.46
N ILE A 1165 -15.10 2.64 -0.29
CA ILE A 1165 -16.37 3.24 0.13
C ILE A 1165 -16.27 4.77 0.09
N GLU A 1166 -15.13 5.35 0.48
CA GLU A 1166 -14.94 6.81 0.47
C GLU A 1166 -14.90 7.42 -0.94
N GLU A 1167 -14.42 6.66 -1.93
CA GLU A 1167 -14.38 7.04 -3.34
C GLU A 1167 -15.76 6.85 -3.99
N ALA A 1168 -16.43 5.72 -3.72
CA ALA A 1168 -17.77 5.47 -4.23
C ALA A 1168 -18.80 6.49 -3.70
N ASP A 1169 -18.69 6.85 -2.42
CA ASP A 1169 -19.61 7.76 -1.75
C ASP A 1169 -19.22 9.25 -1.90
N PHE A 1170 -18.17 9.59 -2.66
CA PHE A 1170 -17.62 10.96 -2.67
C PHE A 1170 -18.68 12.02 -2.97
N LEU A 1171 -19.51 11.81 -4.00
CA LEU A 1171 -20.60 12.70 -4.39
C LEU A 1171 -21.84 12.56 -3.49
N MET A 1172 -22.01 11.41 -2.83
CA MET A 1172 -23.16 11.19 -1.93
C MET A 1172 -22.98 11.87 -0.57
N ARG A 1173 -21.73 12.09 -0.15
CA ARG A 1173 -21.41 12.73 1.14
C ARG A 1173 -21.28 14.24 1.00
N ASN A 1174 -21.75 14.95 2.02
CA ASN A 1174 -21.66 16.41 2.11
C ASN A 1174 -20.24 16.89 2.44
N ARG A 1175 -19.31 16.81 1.48
CA ARG A 1175 -17.88 17.16 1.64
C ARG A 1175 -17.61 18.66 1.56
N PHE A 1176 -18.50 19.45 0.97
CA PHE A 1176 -18.35 20.91 0.82
C PHE A 1176 -18.80 21.70 2.06
N GLN A 1177 -19.33 21.01 3.08
CA GLN A 1177 -19.80 21.63 4.33
C GLN A 1177 -18.74 22.53 5.02
N LEU A 1178 -17.46 22.16 4.94
CA LEU A 1178 -16.38 22.93 5.57
C LEU A 1178 -15.79 24.03 4.68
N ALA A 1179 -16.21 24.16 3.42
CA ALA A 1179 -15.64 25.14 2.49
C ALA A 1179 -15.84 26.57 3.02
N ASN A 1180 -17.04 26.92 3.48
CA ASN A 1180 -17.33 28.24 4.07
C ASN A 1180 -16.49 28.52 5.32
N VAL A 1181 -16.28 27.50 6.16
CA VAL A 1181 -15.48 27.59 7.38
C VAL A 1181 -14.00 27.88 7.05
N VAL A 1182 -13.47 27.17 6.06
CA VAL A 1182 -12.08 27.35 5.61
C VAL A 1182 -11.89 28.68 4.90
N TYR A 1183 -12.85 29.13 4.09
CA TYR A 1183 -12.83 30.44 3.45
C TYR A 1183 -12.71 31.55 4.49
N GLN A 1184 -13.57 31.54 5.51
CA GLN A 1184 -13.54 32.53 6.59
C GLN A 1184 -12.24 32.49 7.41
N TRP A 1185 -11.68 31.29 7.61
CA TRP A 1185 -10.36 31.15 8.23
C TRP A 1185 -9.27 31.80 7.37
N ALA A 1186 -9.27 31.56 6.06
CA ALA A 1186 -8.31 32.19 5.15
C ALA A 1186 -8.48 33.72 5.10
N SER A 1187 -9.70 34.24 5.23
CA SER A 1187 -9.98 35.68 5.30
C SER A 1187 -9.56 36.37 6.61
N GLY A 1188 -9.01 35.65 7.59
CA GLY A 1188 -8.49 36.24 8.83
C GLY A 1188 -9.46 36.28 10.02
N ILE A 1189 -10.63 35.62 9.93
CA ILE A 1189 -11.63 35.61 11.02
C ILE A 1189 -11.11 34.80 12.22
N SER A 1190 -11.51 35.19 13.44
CA SER A 1190 -11.10 34.51 14.68
C SER A 1190 -11.67 33.10 14.78
N PHE A 1191 -10.96 32.19 15.46
CA PHE A 1191 -11.40 30.81 15.62
C PHE A 1191 -12.73 30.72 16.38
N ALA A 1192 -12.95 31.60 17.36
CA ALA A 1192 -14.17 31.64 18.17
C ALA A 1192 -15.43 31.96 17.34
N GLU A 1193 -15.32 32.79 16.31
CA GLU A 1193 -16.43 33.11 15.41
C GLU A 1193 -16.74 31.96 14.46
N ILE A 1194 -15.71 31.32 13.91
CA ILE A 1194 -15.84 30.16 13.03
C ILE A 1194 -16.54 29.00 13.75
N MET A 1195 -16.25 28.79 15.03
CA MET A 1195 -16.92 27.75 15.82
C MET A 1195 -18.42 27.99 16.02
N LYS A 1196 -18.90 29.23 15.94
CA LYS A 1196 -20.35 29.53 16.00
C LYS A 1196 -21.06 29.13 14.72
N ILE A 1197 -20.34 29.13 13.60
CA ILE A 1197 -20.87 28.86 12.26
C ILE A 1197 -20.77 27.37 11.92
N SER A 1198 -19.68 26.73 12.34
CA SER A 1198 -19.40 25.34 12.02
C SER A 1198 -20.28 24.35 12.79
N PRO A 1199 -20.83 23.32 12.13
CA PRO A 1199 -21.51 22.20 12.79
C PRO A 1199 -20.55 21.11 13.29
N GLN A 1200 -19.26 21.20 12.96
CA GLN A 1200 -18.25 20.19 13.27
C GLN A 1200 -17.45 20.55 14.53
N SER A 1201 -16.88 19.54 15.20
CA SER A 1201 -16.04 19.72 16.38
C SER A 1201 -14.73 20.44 16.07
N GLU A 1202 -14.22 21.21 17.02
CA GLU A 1202 -13.04 22.08 16.89
C GLU A 1202 -11.79 21.31 16.40
N GLY A 1203 -11.51 20.14 16.98
CA GLY A 1203 -10.36 19.31 16.60
C GLY A 1203 -10.45 18.70 15.19
N THR A 1204 -11.66 18.57 14.62
CA THR A 1204 -11.83 18.12 13.23
C THR A 1204 -11.45 19.24 12.26
N ILE A 1205 -11.82 20.48 12.56
CA ILE A 1205 -11.49 21.65 11.74
C ILE A 1205 -9.98 21.87 11.73
N VAL A 1206 -9.32 21.81 12.89
CA VAL A 1206 -7.86 21.91 12.97
C VAL A 1206 -7.16 20.82 12.15
N ARG A 1207 -7.65 19.56 12.20
CA ARG A 1207 -7.10 18.47 11.38
C ARG A 1207 -7.27 18.70 9.89
N VAL A 1208 -8.43 19.21 9.46
CA VAL A 1208 -8.69 19.52 8.04
C VAL A 1208 -7.75 20.64 7.58
N ILE A 1209 -7.59 21.71 8.34
CA ILE A 1209 -6.70 22.83 7.96
C ILE A 1209 -5.23 22.39 7.94
N ASN A 1210 -4.78 21.57 8.90
CA ASN A 1210 -3.41 21.04 8.89
C ASN A 1210 -3.13 20.14 7.67
N ARG A 1211 -4.08 19.28 7.29
CA ARG A 1211 -3.98 18.48 6.06
C ARG A 1211 -4.07 19.36 4.81
N LEU A 1212 -4.86 20.44 4.83
CA LEU A 1212 -4.93 21.40 3.73
C LEU A 1212 -3.60 22.12 3.51
N ASN A 1213 -2.89 22.46 4.58
CA ASN A 1213 -1.53 23.01 4.48
C ASN A 1213 -0.56 22.02 3.82
N GLU A 1214 -0.66 20.73 4.14
CA GLU A 1214 0.13 19.69 3.46
C GLU A 1214 -0.22 19.59 1.96
N LEU A 1215 -1.50 19.61 1.61
CA LEU A 1215 -1.94 19.61 0.22
C LEU A 1215 -1.48 20.88 -0.52
N CYS A 1216 -1.61 22.07 0.06
CA CYS A 1216 -1.13 23.32 -0.53
C CYS A 1216 0.38 23.29 -0.77
N LYS A 1217 1.15 22.68 0.13
CA LYS A 1217 2.60 22.48 -0.06
C LYS A 1217 2.93 21.55 -1.23
N GLN A 1218 2.13 20.50 -1.45
CA GLN A 1218 2.27 19.61 -2.61
C GLN A 1218 1.89 20.33 -3.91
N LEU A 1219 0.78 21.06 -3.91
CA LEU A 1219 0.31 21.86 -5.06
C LEU A 1219 1.28 22.99 -5.42
N LYS A 1220 1.93 23.58 -4.42
CA LYS A 1220 3.01 24.55 -4.60
C LYS A 1220 4.22 23.95 -5.34
N ASN A 1221 4.57 22.69 -5.09
CA ASN A 1221 5.64 22.01 -5.84
C ASN A 1221 5.16 21.58 -7.23
N ALA A 1222 3.92 21.09 -7.33
CA ALA A 1222 3.30 20.71 -8.60
C ALA A 1222 3.23 21.88 -9.59
N SER A 1223 2.87 23.09 -9.14
CA SER A 1223 2.82 24.29 -9.98
C SER A 1223 4.17 24.69 -10.57
N ILE A 1224 5.29 24.38 -9.90
CA ILE A 1224 6.64 24.57 -10.46
C ILE A 1224 6.86 23.62 -11.64
N ILE A 1225 6.41 22.35 -11.52
CA ILE A 1225 6.54 21.35 -12.59
C ILE A 1225 5.68 21.72 -13.80
N ILE A 1226 4.49 22.27 -13.56
CA ILE A 1226 3.60 22.79 -14.63
C ILE A 1226 4.21 24.03 -15.30
N GLY A 1227 4.98 24.83 -14.56
CA GLY A 1227 5.55 26.10 -15.02
C GLY A 1227 4.64 27.32 -14.81
N ASN A 1228 3.57 27.20 -14.02
CA ASN A 1228 2.67 28.31 -13.69
C ASN A 1228 3.10 29.01 -12.38
N SER A 1229 3.81 30.13 -12.53
CA SER A 1229 4.32 30.93 -11.40
C SER A 1229 3.22 31.67 -10.62
N GLU A 1230 2.10 32.01 -11.26
CA GLU A 1230 0.98 32.68 -10.61
C GLU A 1230 0.29 31.72 -9.63
N LEU A 1231 -0.01 30.50 -10.07
CA LEU A 1231 -0.58 29.47 -9.18
C LEU A 1231 0.36 29.15 -8.02
N HIS A 1232 1.68 29.12 -8.27
CA HIS A 1232 2.66 28.94 -7.21
C HIS A 1232 2.58 30.05 -6.15
N ALA A 1233 2.47 31.31 -6.57
CA ALA A 1233 2.30 32.45 -5.67
C ALA A 1233 0.98 32.36 -4.90
N LYS A 1234 -0.12 32.00 -5.58
CA LYS A 1234 -1.44 31.81 -4.95
C LYS A 1234 -1.40 30.71 -3.88
N PHE A 1235 -0.83 29.54 -4.17
CA PHE A 1235 -0.69 28.47 -3.17
C PHE A 1235 0.22 28.89 -2.00
N SER A 1236 1.26 29.69 -2.25
CA SER A 1236 2.12 30.21 -1.18
C SER A 1236 1.38 31.19 -0.28
N THR A 1237 0.61 32.13 -0.84
CA THR A 1237 -0.21 33.09 -0.07
C THR A 1237 -1.32 32.37 0.70
N ALA A 1238 -2.04 31.45 0.05
CA ALA A 1238 -3.00 30.55 0.68
C ALA A 1238 -2.42 29.83 1.91
N GLN A 1239 -1.20 29.31 1.79
CA GLN A 1239 -0.50 28.63 2.87
C GLN A 1239 -0.21 29.56 4.05
N GLU A 1240 0.21 30.79 3.78
CA GLU A 1240 0.46 31.81 4.81
C GLU A 1240 -0.83 32.21 5.55
N LEU A 1241 -1.94 32.38 4.81
CA LEU A 1241 -3.24 32.77 5.38
C LEU A 1241 -3.82 31.72 6.35
N ILE A 1242 -3.67 30.43 6.04
CA ILE A 1242 -4.16 29.36 6.91
C ILE A 1242 -3.23 29.06 8.09
N ASN A 1243 -1.93 29.34 7.95
CA ASN A 1243 -0.91 28.98 8.93
C ASN A 1243 -0.80 30.02 10.06
N ARG A 1244 -1.81 30.05 10.94
CA ARG A 1244 -1.86 30.99 12.07
C ARG A 1244 -2.53 30.41 13.31
N ASP A 1245 -2.30 31.07 14.43
CA ASP A 1245 -3.07 30.95 15.68
C ASP A 1245 -3.18 29.51 16.23
N ILE A 1246 -4.32 29.17 16.82
CA ILE A 1246 -4.58 27.89 17.50
C ILE A 1246 -4.41 26.64 16.61
N VAL A 1247 -4.57 26.78 15.29
CA VAL A 1247 -4.50 25.65 14.35
C VAL A 1247 -3.08 25.09 14.25
N PHE A 1248 -2.08 25.98 14.26
CA PHE A 1248 -0.66 25.65 14.18
C PHE A 1248 0.09 25.98 15.48
N ALA A 1249 -0.61 26.01 16.61
CA ALA A 1249 -0.01 26.21 17.91
C ALA A 1249 1.08 25.16 18.17
N ALA A 1250 2.23 25.62 18.68
CA ALA A 1250 3.34 24.74 18.99
C ALA A 1250 2.92 23.67 20.02
N SER A 1251 3.29 22.42 19.73
CA SER A 1251 3.03 21.28 20.63
C SER A 1251 3.62 21.54 22.03
N LEU A 1252 2.95 21.08 23.08
CA LEU A 1252 3.40 21.17 24.47
C LEU A 1252 4.51 20.17 24.80
N TYR A 1253 4.76 19.20 23.92
CA TYR A 1253 5.88 18.27 24.04
C TYR A 1253 7.22 18.90 23.60
N LEU A 1254 7.15 20.03 22.88
CA LEU A 1254 8.28 20.84 22.45
C LEU A 1254 8.54 21.96 23.46
#